data_AF-A0A942CTS5-F1
#
_entry.id   AF-A0A942CTS5-F1
#
_cell.length_a   1.000
_cell.length_b   1.000
_cell.length_c   1.000
_cell.angle_alpha   90.00
_cell.angle_beta   90.00
_cell.angle_gamma   90.00
#
_symmetry.space_group_name_H-M   'P 1'
#
loop_
_entity.id
_entity.type
_entity.pdbx_description
1 polymer ?
#
loop_
_entity_poly.entity_id
_entity_poly.type
_entity_poly.pdbx_seq_one_letter_code
_entity_poly.pdbx_strand_id
1 'polypeptide(L)'
;MGKKLRRAGVILAGLALVWACLVSAKLRGENRERGVAPAALTGKAADSEAAAKLNSVGVAYMGQQRFAEAQKQFEAALAADANYALAKLNLGVALHAQQKSEAARAALLDATEKRPNDAYGWYNLGLVLKDTGESEKAIEAFEQVAKIAPNEPDAYYFIGYLNAQLQKFDTAILAYQRAIDLYELHASAQFGIARAYQRKGDADAAKSHLQRFQKITASKVGTPFGAGYGDQGKYSTAEYATNGLLTAPAAIPVKYSAQALAASGANALGPGAGACVLDFDGDGKPDLFLVSAADGGTSRLLKNLGDGSFADVTETSGLKISGSGLGCAAGDFDNDGKTDLAVCFADGVRLFHNEGGGKFTDVTQTAGIKREKGCVGLTFVDYDHDGDLDLYLTNDPGSSGGNKLWRNNNNGTFTDVSGETRLGAEATGAGLVTSDFNNDRAIDFVLAGGSAGELVLLNPREGAFHPLMDIDFTKMGLPAGVGVVSFDFDKDGYMDLAFTHAGAPGISLWRNVDGKHLERVALPDFGWKKAWGIAAIDYDNDGWLDLVAVGEGANGGEVRLLRNLGAGKFVDVTKEVGLDAVKLTEPRSIVSADFRGNGETDLVITQAGGAPVLLKSAGAAANNWMELDFKALNDNKSAIGTKVEVFAGPLVQKWEVAGASGYLGQSAPMLHVGLGNQKEADVVRLLWPTGVPQDEVKLAGKKTHTVAELDRRGSSCPILFTWNGKEYEFIADMIGPGVVGHWIAPGERDVPDPTEYLKVPGKSLQERDGKLS
;
A
#
# COMPACT_ATOMS: atom_id res chain seq x y z
N MET A 1 29.33 33.96 10.92
CA MET A 1 30.63 34.48 10.40
C MET A 1 31.77 33.65 10.96
N GLY A 2 32.81 33.34 10.16
CA GLY A 2 34.11 32.77 10.60
C GLY A 2 34.08 31.32 11.17
N LYS A 3 34.59 30.28 10.51
CA LYS A 3 36.00 29.92 10.23
C LYS A 3 36.87 29.69 11.49
N LYS A 4 37.75 28.67 11.58
CA LYS A 4 37.93 27.36 10.88
C LYS A 4 39.18 26.66 11.50
N LEU A 5 39.09 25.39 11.93
CA LEU A 5 40.20 24.38 12.03
C LEU A 5 41.39 24.72 13.00
N ARG A 6 42.36 23.85 13.38
CA ARG A 6 42.85 22.54 12.84
C ARG A 6 43.66 21.72 13.90
N ARG A 7 43.57 20.37 13.88
CA ARG A 7 44.61 19.28 14.00
C ARG A 7 45.95 19.56 14.73
N ALA A 8 46.68 18.66 15.42
CA ALA A 8 46.64 17.23 15.86
C ALA A 8 47.91 16.98 16.76
N GLY A 9 48.27 15.83 17.38
CA GLY A 9 47.68 14.49 17.58
C GLY A 9 48.75 13.35 17.68
N VAL A 10 48.40 12.20 18.30
CA VAL A 10 48.95 10.82 18.10
C VAL A 10 50.31 10.36 18.75
N ILE A 11 50.17 9.54 19.82
CA ILE A 11 50.82 8.23 20.21
C ILE A 11 52.34 8.07 20.55
N LEU A 12 52.60 7.44 21.72
CA LEU A 12 53.44 6.25 22.11
C LEU A 12 53.86 6.40 23.59
N ALA A 13 54.06 5.42 24.49
CA ALA A 13 53.88 3.95 24.61
C ALA A 13 53.67 3.67 26.14
N GLY A 14 53.25 2.54 26.72
CA GLY A 14 53.33 1.11 26.38
C GLY A 14 54.01 0.37 27.55
N LEU A 15 53.33 -0.57 28.21
CA LEU A 15 53.89 -1.41 29.29
C LEU A 15 53.07 -2.70 29.48
N ALA A 16 53.73 -3.82 29.77
CA ALA A 16 53.16 -5.16 29.76
C ALA A 16 53.78 -6.10 30.82
N LEU A 17 53.20 -7.31 30.94
CA LEU A 17 53.64 -8.52 31.68
C LEU A 17 53.32 -8.66 33.19
N VAL A 18 52.19 -9.34 33.45
CA VAL A 18 52.12 -10.74 33.98
C VAL A 18 53.16 -11.20 35.01
N TRP A 19 52.68 -11.69 36.16
CA TRP A 19 53.33 -12.80 36.91
C TRP A 19 52.31 -13.66 37.68
N ALA A 20 52.69 -14.88 38.08
CA ALA A 20 51.74 -15.93 38.50
C ALA A 20 52.12 -16.70 39.78
N CYS A 21 51.07 -17.01 40.56
CA CYS A 21 50.84 -18.20 41.43
C CYS A 21 51.72 -18.60 42.66
N LEU A 22 50.96 -19.06 43.67
CA LEU A 22 51.20 -20.15 44.65
C LEU A 22 52.10 -19.95 45.90
N VAL A 23 51.45 -19.94 47.09
CA VAL A 23 51.86 -20.69 48.32
C VAL A 23 50.64 -21.12 49.18
N SER A 24 50.69 -22.37 49.68
CA SER A 24 50.05 -23.06 50.83
C SER A 24 49.54 -22.27 52.07
N ALA A 25 48.76 -22.81 53.05
CA ALA A 25 47.85 -23.96 53.15
C ALA A 25 47.13 -24.03 54.54
N LYS A 26 45.94 -24.67 54.61
CA LYS A 26 45.31 -25.44 55.73
C LYS A 26 45.02 -24.76 57.10
N LEU A 27 43.74 -24.75 57.53
CA LEU A 27 43.24 -25.41 58.78
C LEU A 27 41.70 -25.25 59.03
N ARG A 28 41.04 -26.40 59.27
CA ARG A 28 39.78 -26.72 60.03
C ARG A 28 38.66 -25.68 60.26
N GLY A 29 37.41 -26.12 60.03
CA GLY A 29 36.17 -25.61 60.65
C GLY A 29 34.92 -26.01 59.86
N GLU A 30 33.95 -26.67 60.50
CA GLU A 30 32.77 -27.23 59.81
C GLU A 30 31.57 -26.26 59.82
N ASN A 31 30.90 -26.11 58.67
CA ASN A 31 29.47 -26.44 58.59
C ASN A 31 29.03 -26.66 57.13
N ARG A 32 28.13 -27.63 56.92
CA ARG A 32 27.64 -28.03 55.58
C ARG A 32 26.25 -27.46 55.32
N GLU A 33 26.16 -26.51 54.40
CA GLU A 33 24.95 -26.34 53.58
C GLU A 33 25.28 -26.68 52.12
N ARG A 34 24.32 -27.31 51.42
CA ARG A 34 24.53 -27.82 50.06
C ARG A 34 24.41 -26.69 49.03
N GLY A 35 25.50 -25.96 48.83
CA GLY A 35 25.65 -25.09 47.66
C GLY A 35 25.72 -25.93 46.38
N VAL A 36 24.65 -25.94 45.58
CA VAL A 36 24.75 -26.32 44.16
C VAL A 36 25.60 -25.25 43.48
N ALA A 37 26.69 -25.66 42.83
CA ALA A 37 27.52 -24.71 42.09
C ALA A 37 26.68 -24.09 40.95
N PRO A 38 26.70 -22.75 40.78
CA PRO A 38 26.00 -22.14 39.66
C PRO A 38 26.62 -22.65 38.36
N ALA A 39 25.82 -23.30 37.53
CA ALA A 39 26.22 -23.61 36.16
C ALA A 39 26.56 -22.28 35.47
N ALA A 40 27.74 -22.22 34.85
CA ALA A 40 28.13 -21.06 34.07
C ALA A 40 27.19 -20.93 32.87
N LEU A 41 26.19 -20.05 32.98
CA LEU A 41 25.38 -19.61 31.86
C LEU A 41 26.31 -18.86 30.90
N THR A 42 26.82 -19.57 29.91
CA THR A 42 27.42 -18.97 28.71
C THR A 42 26.32 -18.23 27.97
N GLY A 43 26.10 -16.97 28.33
CA GLY A 43 25.11 -16.12 27.69
C GLY A 43 25.36 -16.07 26.19
N LYS A 44 24.39 -16.55 25.40
CA LYS A 44 24.38 -16.37 23.95
C LYS A 44 24.39 -14.85 23.70
N ALA A 45 25.20 -14.38 22.76
CA ALA A 45 25.15 -12.97 22.36
C ALA A 45 23.74 -12.62 21.85
N ALA A 46 23.30 -11.39 22.10
CA ALA A 46 22.00 -10.91 21.66
C ALA A 46 21.90 -11.00 20.13
N ASP A 47 20.74 -11.47 19.66
CA ASP A 47 20.46 -11.78 18.26
C ASP A 47 19.28 -10.93 17.80
N SER A 48 19.55 -9.63 17.58
CA SER A 48 18.50 -8.63 17.33
C SER A 48 17.81 -8.82 15.97
N GLU A 49 18.45 -9.47 14.99
CA GLU A 49 17.80 -9.87 13.73
C GLU A 49 16.78 -10.98 13.96
N ALA A 50 17.15 -12.04 14.71
CA ALA A 50 16.20 -13.07 15.12
C ALA A 50 15.06 -12.50 15.98
N ALA A 51 15.36 -11.53 16.87
CA ALA A 51 14.36 -10.84 17.68
C ALA A 51 13.37 -10.02 16.83
N ALA A 52 13.86 -9.29 15.82
CA ALA A 52 13.03 -8.53 14.88
C ALA A 52 12.12 -9.45 14.06
N LYS A 53 12.66 -10.53 13.47
CA LYS A 53 11.90 -11.55 12.75
C LYS A 53 10.79 -12.17 13.61
N LEU A 54 11.12 -12.59 14.83
CA LEU A 54 10.15 -13.15 15.78
C LEU A 54 9.09 -12.11 16.17
N ASN A 55 9.48 -10.84 16.36
CA ASN A 55 8.53 -9.76 16.61
C ASN A 55 7.54 -9.60 15.45
N SER A 56 8.00 -9.49 14.20
CA SER A 56 7.13 -9.32 13.04
C SER A 56 6.13 -10.48 12.89
N VAL A 57 6.57 -11.73 13.03
CA VAL A 57 5.65 -12.89 13.03
C VAL A 57 4.66 -12.85 14.20
N GLY A 58 5.08 -12.32 15.36
CA GLY A 58 4.20 -12.08 16.50
C GLY A 58 3.12 -11.03 16.21
N VAL A 59 3.46 -9.93 15.52
CA VAL A 59 2.51 -8.88 15.12
C VAL A 59 1.51 -9.42 14.10
N ALA A 60 1.96 -10.21 13.12
CA ALA A 60 1.05 -10.90 12.19
C ALA A 60 0.07 -11.82 12.93
N TYR A 61 0.51 -12.55 13.96
CA TYR A 61 -0.41 -13.33 14.80
C TYR A 61 -1.37 -12.46 15.62
N MET A 62 -1.03 -11.21 15.97
CA MET A 62 -1.99 -10.26 16.53
C MET A 62 -3.05 -9.84 15.49
N GLY A 63 -2.67 -9.56 14.24
CA GLY A 63 -3.59 -9.26 13.13
C GLY A 63 -4.47 -10.45 12.69
N GLN A 64 -4.01 -11.67 12.96
CA GLN A 64 -4.79 -12.90 12.87
C GLN A 64 -5.65 -13.20 14.13
N GLN A 65 -5.64 -12.33 15.15
CA GLN A 65 -6.27 -12.51 16.47
C GLN A 65 -5.77 -13.73 17.28
N ARG A 66 -4.63 -14.30 16.90
CA ARG A 66 -3.99 -15.46 17.53
C ARG A 66 -3.06 -15.03 18.66
N PHE A 67 -3.63 -14.34 19.65
CA PHE A 67 -2.89 -13.65 20.70
C PHE A 67 -1.97 -14.56 21.54
N ALA A 68 -2.34 -15.84 21.70
CA ALA A 68 -1.52 -16.82 22.43
C ALA A 68 -0.26 -17.25 21.65
N GLU A 69 -0.33 -17.39 20.32
CA GLU A 69 0.84 -17.59 19.47
C GLU A 69 1.68 -16.32 19.35
N ALA A 70 1.04 -15.15 19.26
CA ALA A 70 1.73 -13.86 19.30
C ALA A 70 2.57 -13.70 20.57
N GLN A 71 1.99 -13.97 21.75
CA GLN A 71 2.71 -13.97 23.04
C GLN A 71 3.97 -14.85 22.97
N LYS A 72 3.87 -16.08 22.44
CA LYS A 72 5.02 -17.00 22.31
C LYS A 72 6.11 -16.44 21.39
N GLN A 73 5.75 -15.73 20.31
CA GLN A 73 6.75 -15.10 19.44
C GLN A 73 7.45 -13.93 20.14
N PHE A 74 6.72 -13.07 20.86
CA PHE A 74 7.32 -11.96 21.60
C PHE A 74 8.21 -12.44 22.76
N GLU A 75 7.81 -13.51 23.46
CA GLU A 75 8.67 -14.17 24.46
C GLU A 75 9.93 -14.77 23.83
N ALA A 76 9.81 -15.40 22.65
CA ALA A 76 10.97 -15.91 21.92
C ALA A 76 11.89 -14.78 21.40
N ALA A 77 11.34 -13.65 20.97
CA ALA A 77 12.09 -12.46 20.58
C ALA A 77 12.90 -11.91 21.77
N LEU A 78 12.28 -11.80 22.95
CA LEU A 78 12.96 -11.39 24.19
C LEU A 78 13.97 -12.44 24.70
N ALA A 79 13.84 -13.71 24.31
CA ALA A 79 14.85 -14.74 24.57
C ALA A 79 16.04 -14.67 23.60
N ALA A 80 15.86 -14.11 22.40
CA ALA A 80 16.91 -13.81 21.43
C ALA A 80 17.66 -12.51 21.75
N ASP A 81 16.92 -11.46 22.15
CA ASP A 81 17.46 -10.20 22.65
C ASP A 81 16.56 -9.62 23.76
N ALA A 82 16.99 -9.77 25.01
CA ALA A 82 16.26 -9.33 26.19
C ALA A 82 16.10 -7.80 26.30
N ASN A 83 16.83 -7.02 25.50
CA ASN A 83 16.73 -5.56 25.45
C ASN A 83 15.88 -5.06 24.27
N TYR A 84 15.30 -5.97 23.46
CA TYR A 84 14.49 -5.61 22.30
C TYR A 84 13.14 -5.02 22.72
N ALA A 85 13.14 -3.71 22.99
CA ALA A 85 12.04 -2.97 23.61
C ALA A 85 10.71 -3.07 22.84
N LEU A 86 10.76 -3.26 21.52
CA LEU A 86 9.57 -3.41 20.68
C LEU A 86 8.79 -4.69 21.01
N ALA A 87 9.46 -5.85 21.11
CA ALA A 87 8.81 -7.09 21.53
C ALA A 87 8.30 -7.01 22.98
N LYS A 88 8.91 -6.17 23.82
CA LYS A 88 8.42 -5.94 25.19
C LYS A 88 7.11 -5.16 25.22
N LEU A 89 6.97 -4.11 24.41
CA LEU A 89 5.71 -3.41 24.19
C LEU A 89 4.66 -4.39 23.65
N ASN A 90 4.99 -5.09 22.57
CA ASN A 90 4.06 -5.98 21.87
C ASN A 90 3.60 -7.16 22.73
N LEU A 91 4.48 -7.70 23.59
CA LEU A 91 4.10 -8.65 24.63
C LEU A 91 3.04 -8.05 25.57
N GLY A 92 3.18 -6.79 25.97
CA GLY A 92 2.17 -6.07 26.75
C GLY A 92 0.82 -5.98 26.06
N VAL A 93 0.80 -5.63 24.77
CA VAL A 93 -0.42 -5.58 23.94
C VAL A 93 -1.06 -6.96 23.79
N ALA A 94 -0.25 -8.00 23.52
CA ALA A 94 -0.71 -9.39 23.44
C ALA A 94 -1.29 -9.94 24.75
N LEU A 95 -0.74 -9.51 25.89
CA LEU A 95 -1.26 -9.85 27.22
C LEU A 95 -2.58 -9.09 27.50
N HIS A 96 -2.70 -7.84 27.07
CA HIS A 96 -3.92 -7.04 27.21
C HIS A 96 -5.09 -7.65 26.41
N ALA A 97 -4.86 -8.02 25.15
CA ALA A 97 -5.84 -8.69 24.30
C ALA A 97 -6.31 -10.05 24.88
N GLN A 98 -5.45 -10.73 25.66
CA GLN A 98 -5.79 -11.94 26.41
C GLN A 98 -6.37 -11.68 27.81
N GLN A 99 -6.74 -10.44 28.13
CA GLN A 99 -7.29 -10.01 29.43
C GLN A 99 -6.35 -10.27 30.63
N LYS A 100 -5.04 -10.41 30.40
CA LYS A 100 -4.01 -10.64 31.43
C LYS A 100 -3.50 -9.30 32.00
N SER A 101 -4.41 -8.45 32.49
CA SER A 101 -4.18 -7.02 32.73
C SER A 101 -2.98 -6.67 33.60
N GLU A 102 -2.72 -7.40 34.69
CA GLU A 102 -1.55 -7.14 35.55
C GLU A 102 -0.21 -7.40 34.84
N ALA A 103 -0.13 -8.47 34.04
CA ALA A 103 1.07 -8.80 33.27
C ALA A 103 1.25 -7.83 32.09
N ALA A 104 0.15 -7.43 31.44
CA ALA A 104 0.14 -6.40 30.39
C ALA A 104 0.65 -5.06 30.92
N ARG A 105 0.09 -4.59 32.05
CA ARG A 105 0.50 -3.38 32.76
C ARG A 105 1.99 -3.39 33.09
N ALA A 106 2.49 -4.47 33.69
CA ALA A 106 3.90 -4.59 34.05
C ALA A 106 4.83 -4.57 32.83
N ALA A 107 4.41 -5.16 31.71
CA ALA A 107 5.18 -5.11 30.47
C ALA A 107 5.19 -3.72 29.82
N LEU A 108 4.05 -3.02 29.81
CA LEU A 108 3.90 -1.69 29.22
C LEU A 108 4.57 -0.59 30.05
N LEU A 109 4.57 -0.70 31.38
CA LEU A 109 5.36 0.20 32.26
C LEU A 109 6.87 0.07 31.98
N ASP A 110 7.41 -1.15 31.90
CA ASP A 110 8.82 -1.36 31.53
C ASP A 110 9.13 -0.85 30.11
N ALA A 111 8.17 -0.91 29.19
CA ALA A 111 8.30 -0.35 27.84
C ALA A 111 8.31 1.19 27.84
N THR A 112 7.43 1.88 28.58
CA THR A 112 7.42 3.35 28.67
C THR A 112 8.58 3.91 29.48
N GLU A 113 9.07 3.20 30.49
CA GLU A 113 10.31 3.57 31.21
C GLU A 113 11.53 3.52 30.28
N LYS A 114 11.61 2.53 29.38
CA LYS A 114 12.70 2.39 28.40
C LYS A 114 12.55 3.31 27.18
N ARG A 115 11.31 3.59 26.76
CA ARG A 115 10.97 4.46 25.61
C ARG A 115 10.01 5.58 26.06
N PRO A 116 10.46 6.57 26.87
CA PRO A 116 9.56 7.59 27.44
C PRO A 116 8.95 8.54 26.41
N ASN A 117 9.52 8.62 25.19
CA ASN A 117 9.02 9.42 24.07
C ASN A 117 8.26 8.57 23.02
N ASP A 118 7.89 7.33 23.33
CA ASP A 118 7.14 6.44 22.45
C ASP A 118 5.62 6.56 22.71
N ALA A 119 4.88 7.00 21.69
CA ALA A 119 3.44 7.12 21.74
C ALA A 119 2.72 5.78 21.89
N TYR A 120 3.18 4.70 21.24
CA TYR A 120 2.55 3.37 21.33
C TYR A 120 2.56 2.86 22.77
N GLY A 121 3.68 3.02 23.48
CA GLY A 121 3.83 2.56 24.87
C GLY A 121 2.85 3.25 25.80
N TRP A 122 2.79 4.58 25.75
CA TRP A 122 1.87 5.36 26.58
C TRP A 122 0.40 5.12 26.23
N TYR A 123 0.08 4.95 24.94
CA TYR A 123 -1.28 4.70 24.49
C TYR A 123 -1.82 3.36 25.00
N ASN A 124 -1.07 2.27 24.80
CA ASN A 124 -1.46 0.94 25.26
C ASN A 124 -1.50 0.85 26.79
N LEU A 125 -0.58 1.55 27.49
CA LEU A 125 -0.66 1.68 28.94
C LEU A 125 -1.95 2.41 29.38
N GLY A 126 -2.33 3.48 28.67
CA GLY A 126 -3.59 4.19 28.87
C GLY A 126 -4.83 3.31 28.66
N LEU A 127 -4.82 2.44 27.64
CA LEU A 127 -5.90 1.45 27.40
C LEU A 127 -6.01 0.43 28.54
N VAL A 128 -4.89 -0.15 28.99
CA VAL A 128 -4.89 -1.07 30.14
C VAL A 128 -5.39 -0.39 31.41
N LEU A 129 -4.94 0.85 31.69
CA LEU A 129 -5.38 1.61 32.86
C LEU A 129 -6.86 2.03 32.79
N LYS A 130 -7.38 2.33 31.60
CA LYS A 130 -8.82 2.54 31.35
C LYS A 130 -9.61 1.30 31.74
N ASP A 131 -9.17 0.13 31.29
CA ASP A 131 -9.91 -1.13 31.47
C ASP A 131 -9.74 -1.73 32.88
N THR A 132 -8.69 -1.36 33.64
CA THR A 132 -8.60 -1.62 35.08
C THR A 132 -9.32 -0.58 35.95
N GLY A 133 -9.90 0.47 35.36
CA GLY A 133 -10.65 1.52 36.06
C GLY A 133 -9.79 2.58 36.76
N GLU A 134 -8.51 2.70 36.41
CA GLU A 134 -7.58 3.70 36.94
C GLU A 134 -7.64 5.01 36.13
N SER A 135 -8.83 5.62 36.06
CA SER A 135 -9.17 6.70 35.13
C SER A 135 -8.21 7.90 35.16
N GLU A 136 -7.78 8.38 36.33
CA GLU A 136 -6.82 9.48 36.44
C GLU A 136 -5.46 9.14 35.80
N LYS A 137 -4.93 7.94 36.03
CA LYS A 137 -3.64 7.51 35.45
C LYS A 137 -3.77 7.24 33.96
N ALA A 138 -4.92 6.76 33.50
CA ALA A 138 -5.22 6.62 32.09
C ALA A 138 -5.23 8.00 31.39
N ILE A 139 -5.81 9.04 32.01
CA ILE A 139 -5.74 10.42 31.52
C ILE A 139 -4.27 10.88 31.42
N GLU A 140 -3.47 10.71 32.47
CA GLU A 140 -2.04 11.08 32.47
C GLU A 140 -1.25 10.39 31.34
N ALA A 141 -1.56 9.12 31.04
CA ALA A 141 -0.94 8.37 29.95
C ALA A 141 -1.34 8.92 28.56
N PHE A 142 -2.63 9.17 28.31
CA PHE A 142 -3.08 9.77 27.05
C PHE A 142 -2.61 11.24 26.90
N GLU A 143 -2.42 11.97 27.99
CA GLU A 143 -1.79 13.29 27.98
C GLU A 143 -0.30 13.23 27.59
N GLN A 144 0.44 12.17 27.95
CA GLN A 144 1.78 11.95 27.39
C GLN A 144 1.72 11.65 25.89
N VAL A 145 0.75 10.86 25.42
CA VAL A 145 0.55 10.65 23.96
C VAL A 145 0.29 11.99 23.26
N ALA A 146 -0.66 12.80 23.74
CA ALA A 146 -0.99 14.10 23.16
C ALA A 146 0.18 15.11 23.20
N LYS A 147 1.16 14.91 24.10
CA LYS A 147 2.40 15.69 24.16
C LYS A 147 3.47 15.21 23.18
N ILE A 148 3.55 13.90 22.94
CA ILE A 148 4.48 13.26 21.99
C ILE A 148 3.97 13.45 20.54
N ALA A 149 2.67 13.25 20.33
CA ALA A 149 1.97 13.32 19.06
C ALA A 149 0.75 14.27 19.18
N PRO A 150 0.94 15.60 19.12
CA PRO A 150 -0.13 16.61 19.32
C PRO A 150 -1.19 16.68 18.21
N ASN A 151 -1.01 15.89 17.15
CA ASN A 151 -1.94 15.70 16.05
C ASN A 151 -2.65 14.33 16.12
N GLU A 152 -2.54 13.60 17.22
CA GLU A 152 -3.23 12.32 17.43
C GLU A 152 -4.66 12.55 17.95
N PRO A 153 -5.73 12.40 17.12
CA PRO A 153 -7.10 12.67 17.55
C PRO A 153 -7.57 11.68 18.62
N ASP A 154 -7.16 10.42 18.53
CA ASP A 154 -7.69 9.33 19.35
C ASP A 154 -7.29 9.47 20.83
N ALA A 155 -6.11 10.04 21.10
CA ALA A 155 -5.67 10.35 22.46
C ALA A 155 -6.57 11.40 23.12
N TYR A 156 -6.96 12.44 22.38
CA TYR A 156 -7.92 13.45 22.87
C TYR A 156 -9.33 12.88 23.06
N TYR A 157 -9.76 11.93 22.22
CA TYR A 157 -10.99 11.18 22.48
C TYR A 157 -10.94 10.44 23.82
N PHE A 158 -9.86 9.70 24.12
CA PHE A 158 -9.78 8.95 25.37
C PHE A 158 -9.67 9.85 26.60
N ILE A 159 -8.96 10.99 26.51
CA ILE A 159 -9.00 12.04 27.55
C ILE A 159 -10.45 12.53 27.76
N GLY A 160 -11.20 12.76 26.69
CA GLY A 160 -12.61 13.15 26.75
C GLY A 160 -13.52 12.09 27.39
N TYR A 161 -13.33 10.83 27.00
CA TYR A 161 -14.05 9.66 27.53
C TYR A 161 -13.87 9.52 29.04
N LEU A 162 -12.63 9.52 29.50
CA LEU A 162 -12.29 9.35 30.92
C LEU A 162 -12.78 10.55 31.76
N ASN A 163 -12.64 11.78 31.26
CA ASN A 163 -13.21 12.96 31.93
C ASN A 163 -14.74 12.92 32.00
N ALA A 164 -15.42 12.38 30.97
CA ALA A 164 -16.88 12.22 30.99
C ALA A 164 -17.33 11.15 32.01
N GLN A 165 -16.57 10.05 32.18
CA GLN A 165 -16.79 9.08 33.26
C GLN A 165 -16.64 9.72 34.65
N LEU A 166 -15.63 10.57 34.83
CA LEU A 166 -15.40 11.36 36.05
C LEU A 166 -16.36 12.57 36.21
N GLN A 167 -17.39 12.68 35.37
CA GLN A 167 -18.37 13.78 35.35
C GLN A 167 -17.80 15.19 35.13
N LYS A 168 -16.55 15.29 34.65
CA LYS A 168 -15.86 16.54 34.29
C LYS A 168 -16.27 16.99 32.88
N PHE A 169 -17.55 17.26 32.68
CA PHE A 169 -18.14 17.43 31.34
C PHE A 169 -17.54 18.58 30.53
N ASP A 170 -17.13 19.68 31.16
CA ASP A 170 -16.47 20.81 30.46
C ASP A 170 -15.11 20.40 29.88
N THR A 171 -14.27 19.72 30.66
CA THR A 171 -12.99 19.17 30.22
C THR A 171 -13.20 18.11 29.13
N ALA A 172 -14.22 17.27 29.28
CA ALA A 172 -14.56 16.27 28.27
C ALA A 172 -14.94 16.89 26.92
N ILE A 173 -15.78 17.94 26.92
CA ILE A 173 -16.19 18.66 25.71
C ILE A 173 -14.99 19.26 24.98
N LEU A 174 -14.07 19.92 25.71
CA LEU A 174 -12.85 20.49 25.11
C LEU A 174 -11.96 19.42 24.47
N ALA A 175 -11.79 18.27 25.13
CA ALA A 175 -10.98 17.17 24.60
C ALA A 175 -11.62 16.53 23.36
N TYR A 176 -12.94 16.25 23.38
CA TYR A 176 -13.62 15.74 22.19
C TYR A 176 -13.63 16.75 21.03
N GLN A 177 -13.79 18.05 21.31
CA GLN A 177 -13.72 19.07 20.26
C GLN A 177 -12.33 19.07 19.61
N ARG A 178 -11.25 18.99 20.41
CA ARG A 178 -9.89 18.88 19.86
C ARG A 178 -9.68 17.63 19.00
N ALA A 179 -10.30 16.50 19.36
CA ALA A 179 -10.28 15.29 18.54
C ALA A 179 -11.02 15.50 17.19
N ILE A 180 -12.16 16.19 17.20
CA ILE A 180 -12.95 16.54 16.00
C ILE A 180 -12.23 17.57 15.12
N ASP A 181 -11.56 18.56 15.72
CA ASP A 181 -10.76 19.57 14.99
C ASP A 181 -9.56 18.96 14.27
N LEU A 182 -9.04 17.84 14.78
CA LEU A 182 -7.96 17.06 14.17
C LEU A 182 -8.48 16.05 13.13
N TYR A 183 -9.66 15.47 13.36
CA TYR A 183 -10.29 14.52 12.44
C TYR A 183 -11.82 14.66 12.47
N GLU A 184 -12.38 15.38 11.49
CA GLU A 184 -13.81 15.75 11.45
C GLU A 184 -14.75 14.52 11.38
N LEU A 185 -14.26 13.42 10.83
CA LEU A 185 -14.98 12.14 10.68
C LEU A 185 -14.86 11.22 11.91
N HIS A 186 -14.30 11.70 13.03
CA HIS A 186 -14.17 10.90 14.26
C HIS A 186 -15.53 10.61 14.91
N ALA A 187 -16.18 9.52 14.50
CA ALA A 187 -17.50 9.12 14.96
C ALA A 187 -17.60 9.02 16.50
N SER A 188 -16.64 8.36 17.16
CA SER A 188 -16.61 8.21 18.62
C SER A 188 -16.61 9.56 19.35
N ALA A 189 -15.84 10.54 18.86
CA ALA A 189 -15.78 11.88 19.46
C ALA A 189 -17.08 12.67 19.25
N GLN A 190 -17.69 12.60 18.06
CA GLN A 190 -19.01 13.19 17.78
C GLN A 190 -20.10 12.63 18.70
N PHE A 191 -20.08 11.31 18.96
CA PHE A 191 -21.00 10.70 19.92
C PHE A 191 -20.69 11.10 21.38
N GLY A 192 -19.40 11.09 21.76
CA GLY A 192 -18.93 11.45 23.10
C GLY A 192 -19.29 12.88 23.50
N ILE A 193 -19.05 13.85 22.61
CA ILE A 193 -19.36 15.25 22.84
C ILE A 193 -20.87 15.50 22.90
N ALA A 194 -21.67 14.84 22.04
CA ALA A 194 -23.13 14.90 22.09
C ALA A 194 -23.67 14.44 23.45
N ARG A 195 -23.09 13.36 24.00
CA ARG A 195 -23.46 12.84 25.32
C ARG A 195 -23.02 13.76 26.46
N ALA A 196 -21.87 14.42 26.35
CA ALA A 196 -21.41 15.40 27.34
C ALA A 196 -22.32 16.64 27.37
N TYR A 197 -22.67 17.21 26.20
CA TYR A 197 -23.65 18.30 26.09
C TYR A 197 -25.02 17.90 26.65
N GLN A 198 -25.51 16.71 26.33
CA GLN A 198 -26.78 16.19 26.86
C GLN A 198 -26.76 16.08 28.40
N ARG A 199 -25.63 15.70 29.00
CA ARG A 199 -25.45 15.64 30.46
C ARG A 199 -25.37 17.03 31.12
N LYS A 200 -24.88 18.04 30.39
CA LYS A 200 -24.95 19.46 30.81
C LYS A 200 -26.31 20.12 30.62
N GLY A 201 -27.23 19.48 29.90
CA GLY A 201 -28.55 20.04 29.57
C GLY A 201 -28.60 20.91 28.31
N ASP A 202 -27.52 20.94 27.52
CA ASP A 202 -27.49 21.61 26.21
C ASP A 202 -28.02 20.66 25.14
N ALA A 203 -29.34 20.72 24.90
CA ALA A 203 -30.02 19.82 23.98
C ALA A 203 -29.74 20.13 22.50
N ASP A 204 -29.49 21.39 22.16
CA ASP A 204 -29.30 21.82 20.78
C ASP A 204 -27.90 21.45 20.28
N ALA A 205 -26.85 21.69 21.09
CA ALA A 205 -25.49 21.22 20.77
C ALA A 205 -25.44 19.68 20.71
N ALA A 206 -26.07 18.99 21.67
CA ALA A 206 -26.15 17.54 21.67
C ALA A 206 -26.80 16.97 20.40
N LYS A 207 -27.89 17.60 19.93
CA LYS A 207 -28.58 17.19 18.70
C LYS A 207 -27.70 17.38 17.45
N SER A 208 -27.00 18.51 17.35
CA SER A 208 -26.11 18.81 16.21
C SER A 208 -25.02 17.75 16.04
N HIS A 209 -24.28 17.45 17.11
CA HIS A 209 -23.22 16.43 17.06
C HIS A 209 -23.76 15.01 16.85
N LEU A 210 -24.94 14.68 17.39
CA LEU A 210 -25.59 13.38 17.13
C LEU A 210 -26.01 13.23 15.66
N GLN A 211 -26.49 14.30 15.01
CA GLN A 211 -26.77 14.29 13.58
C GLN A 211 -25.49 14.10 12.75
N ARG A 212 -24.36 14.68 13.17
CA ARG A 212 -23.07 14.47 12.49
C ARG A 212 -22.57 13.04 12.65
N PHE A 213 -22.66 12.47 13.85
CA PHE A 213 -22.40 11.04 14.10
C PHE A 213 -23.26 10.13 13.22
N GLN A 214 -24.57 10.40 13.13
CA GLN A 214 -25.49 9.65 12.28
C GLN A 214 -25.11 9.76 10.80
N LYS A 215 -24.71 10.95 10.31
CA LYS A 215 -24.23 11.08 8.91
C LYS A 215 -23.00 10.21 8.68
N ILE A 216 -21.95 10.37 9.49
CA ILE A 216 -20.66 9.68 9.35
C ILE A 216 -20.83 8.15 9.33
N THR A 217 -21.68 7.63 10.23
CA THR A 217 -21.92 6.19 10.36
C THR A 217 -22.84 5.64 9.27
N ALA A 218 -23.87 6.38 8.87
CA ALA A 218 -24.79 5.96 7.80
C ALA A 218 -24.14 5.96 6.42
N SER A 219 -23.23 6.90 6.12
CA SER A 219 -22.44 6.89 4.88
C SER A 219 -21.13 6.08 4.98
N LYS A 220 -20.87 5.41 6.11
CA LYS A 220 -19.70 4.55 6.37
C LYS A 220 -18.32 5.24 6.25
N VAL A 221 -18.25 6.57 6.14
CA VAL A 221 -16.98 7.33 6.04
C VAL A 221 -16.19 7.41 7.35
N GLY A 222 -16.76 6.94 8.47
CA GLY A 222 -16.04 6.81 9.73
C GLY A 222 -16.69 5.78 10.65
N THR A 223 -15.87 4.91 11.23
CA THR A 223 -16.32 3.83 12.12
C THR A 223 -16.20 4.25 13.59
N PRO A 224 -17.22 4.02 14.44
CA PRO A 224 -17.07 4.20 15.89
C PRO A 224 -16.11 3.16 16.47
N PHE A 225 -15.38 3.53 17.51
CA PHE A 225 -14.47 2.59 18.19
C PHE A 225 -15.21 1.39 18.77
N GLY A 226 -14.65 0.22 18.49
CA GLY A 226 -15.02 -1.04 19.12
C GLY A 226 -14.25 -1.30 20.42
N ALA A 227 -14.27 -2.56 20.83
CA ALA A 227 -13.52 -3.08 21.97
C ALA A 227 -12.50 -4.17 21.57
N GLY A 228 -12.41 -4.51 20.28
CA GLY A 228 -11.43 -5.43 19.76
C GLY A 228 -10.03 -4.82 19.65
N TYR A 229 -9.04 -5.69 19.52
CA TYR A 229 -7.68 -5.32 19.18
C TYR A 229 -7.64 -4.58 17.83
N GLY A 230 -7.09 -3.36 17.82
CA GLY A 230 -7.06 -2.48 16.64
C GLY A 230 -8.27 -1.56 16.46
N ASP A 231 -9.39 -1.81 17.14
CA ASP A 231 -10.61 -0.99 17.03
C ASP A 231 -10.53 0.35 17.78
N GLN A 232 -9.50 0.52 18.61
CA GLN A 232 -9.35 1.62 19.56
C GLN A 232 -8.23 2.57 19.13
N GLY A 233 -8.21 2.93 17.84
CA GLY A 233 -7.22 3.85 17.28
C GLY A 233 -5.91 3.19 16.87
N LYS A 234 -5.11 3.88 16.05
CA LYS A 234 -3.95 3.27 15.36
C LYS A 234 -2.90 2.68 16.31
N TYR A 235 -2.68 3.36 17.44
CA TYR A 235 -1.73 2.93 18.48
C TYR A 235 -2.24 1.77 19.34
N SER A 236 -3.49 1.31 19.22
CA SER A 236 -3.99 0.11 19.91
C SER A 236 -3.50 -1.22 19.34
N THR A 237 -2.65 -1.16 18.30
CA THR A 237 -2.05 -2.32 17.64
C THR A 237 -0.64 -2.60 18.14
N ALA A 238 -0.18 -3.84 17.96
CA ALA A 238 1.21 -4.22 18.10
C ALA A 238 2.02 -3.69 16.89
N GLU A 239 3.25 -3.25 17.14
CA GLU A 239 4.08 -2.48 16.21
C GLU A 239 5.12 -3.40 15.51
N TYR A 240 5.13 -3.39 14.17
CA TYR A 240 6.16 -4.06 13.36
C TYR A 240 7.53 -3.41 13.57
N ALA A 241 8.61 -4.15 13.30
CA ALA A 241 9.93 -3.54 13.31
C ALA A 241 10.06 -2.53 12.15
N THR A 242 10.36 -1.27 12.46
CA THR A 242 10.72 -0.29 11.44
C THR A 242 12.04 -0.67 10.77
N ASN A 243 12.23 -0.24 9.52
CA ASN A 243 13.40 -0.61 8.73
C ASN A 243 14.72 -0.19 9.43
N GLY A 244 15.56 -1.17 9.73
CA GLY A 244 16.89 -0.96 10.33
C GLY A 244 17.99 -0.63 9.31
N LEU A 245 17.72 -0.79 8.01
CA LEU A 245 18.68 -0.59 6.93
C LEU A 245 18.55 0.82 6.34
N LEU A 246 19.50 1.70 6.67
CA LEU A 246 19.60 3.04 6.07
C LEU A 246 20.32 3.07 4.71
N THR A 247 20.90 1.95 4.29
CA THR A 247 21.73 1.84 3.08
C THR A 247 21.51 0.50 2.40
N ALA A 248 21.48 0.50 1.07
CA ALA A 248 21.40 -0.71 0.28
C ALA A 248 22.64 -1.61 0.46
N PRO A 249 22.47 -2.95 0.35
CA PRO A 249 23.58 -3.89 0.20
C PRO A 249 24.55 -3.59 -0.95
N ALA A 250 25.64 -4.33 -1.01
CA ALA A 250 26.57 -4.24 -2.14
C ALA A 250 25.96 -4.93 -3.38
N ALA A 251 26.02 -4.24 -4.52
CA ALA A 251 25.50 -4.71 -5.81
C ALA A 251 26.03 -6.09 -6.20
N ILE A 252 25.14 -6.96 -6.68
CA ILE A 252 25.51 -8.21 -7.34
C ILE A 252 25.65 -8.01 -8.87
N PRO A 253 26.40 -8.86 -9.59
CA PRO A 253 26.56 -8.72 -11.03
C PRO A 253 25.26 -9.05 -11.79
N VAL A 254 24.61 -8.02 -12.33
CA VAL A 254 23.47 -8.15 -13.25
C VAL A 254 23.84 -7.63 -14.64
N LYS A 255 23.29 -8.24 -15.69
CA LYS A 255 23.45 -7.82 -17.08
C LYS A 255 22.14 -7.86 -17.84
N TYR A 256 21.88 -6.84 -18.64
CA TYR A 256 20.80 -6.86 -19.62
C TYR A 256 21.33 -7.22 -21.01
N SER A 257 20.57 -8.03 -21.74
CA SER A 257 20.83 -8.37 -23.14
C SER A 257 19.66 -7.92 -24.01
N ALA A 258 19.95 -7.08 -25.01
CA ALA A 258 18.93 -6.50 -25.88
C ALA A 258 18.68 -7.39 -27.11
N GLN A 259 17.42 -7.65 -27.39
CA GLN A 259 16.95 -8.25 -28.63
C GLN A 259 15.76 -7.44 -29.18
N ALA A 260 15.61 -7.39 -30.50
CA ALA A 260 14.35 -6.94 -31.09
C ALA A 260 13.23 -7.87 -30.61
N LEU A 261 12.11 -7.30 -30.18
CA LEU A 261 10.93 -8.10 -29.85
C LEU A 261 10.38 -8.71 -31.14
N ALA A 262 10.17 -10.02 -31.12
CA ALA A 262 9.62 -10.78 -32.23
C ALA A 262 8.63 -11.81 -31.68
N ALA A 263 7.55 -12.05 -32.43
CA ALA A 263 6.53 -13.02 -32.07
C ALA A 263 6.26 -13.97 -33.25
N SER A 264 6.10 -15.26 -32.98
CA SER A 264 5.77 -16.24 -34.01
C SER A 264 4.38 -15.98 -34.57
N GLY A 265 4.23 -16.00 -35.89
CA GLY A 265 2.98 -15.67 -36.59
C GLY A 265 2.80 -14.18 -36.91
N ALA A 266 3.61 -13.30 -36.32
CA ALA A 266 3.57 -11.87 -36.59
C ALA A 266 4.24 -11.52 -37.94
N ASN A 267 3.72 -10.49 -38.61
CA ASN A 267 4.56 -9.63 -39.44
C ASN A 267 5.49 -8.79 -38.54
N ALA A 268 6.55 -8.19 -39.10
CA ALA A 268 7.47 -7.35 -38.34
C ALA A 268 6.74 -6.33 -37.45
N LEU A 269 7.06 -6.31 -36.15
CA LEU A 269 6.46 -5.40 -35.19
C LEU A 269 6.87 -3.96 -35.55
N GLY A 270 5.89 -3.12 -35.87
CA GLY A 270 6.12 -1.73 -36.26
C GLY A 270 6.24 -0.79 -35.06
N PRO A 271 6.29 0.54 -35.32
CA PRO A 271 6.28 1.56 -34.30
C PRO A 271 5.12 1.47 -33.30
N GLY A 272 5.44 1.59 -32.01
CA GLY A 272 4.50 1.50 -30.90
C GLY A 272 4.57 2.71 -29.97
N ALA A 273 3.44 3.04 -29.35
CA ALA A 273 3.33 4.11 -28.36
C ALA A 273 3.36 3.52 -26.94
N GLY A 274 2.24 2.96 -26.49
CA GLY A 274 2.09 2.31 -25.18
C GLY A 274 2.21 0.79 -25.21
N ALA A 275 2.25 0.20 -24.01
CA ALA A 275 2.24 -1.24 -23.80
C ALA A 275 1.61 -1.59 -22.44
N CYS A 276 0.90 -2.71 -22.38
CA CYS A 276 0.31 -3.22 -21.14
C CYS A 276 0.70 -4.68 -20.95
N VAL A 277 1.14 -5.03 -19.74
CA VAL A 277 1.35 -6.41 -19.29
C VAL A 277 0.07 -6.90 -18.61
N LEU A 278 -0.37 -8.11 -18.94
CA LEU A 278 -1.59 -8.74 -18.43
C LEU A 278 -1.47 -10.27 -18.55
N ASP A 279 -2.28 -11.03 -17.82
CA ASP A 279 -2.50 -12.46 -18.08
C ASP A 279 -3.90 -12.59 -18.71
N PHE A 280 -3.97 -12.70 -20.04
CA PHE A 280 -5.27 -12.61 -20.74
C PHE A 280 -5.99 -13.96 -20.87
N ASP A 281 -5.30 -15.09 -20.66
CA ASP A 281 -5.88 -16.43 -20.74
C ASP A 281 -5.79 -17.27 -19.45
N GLY A 282 -5.23 -16.69 -18.37
CA GLY A 282 -5.21 -17.26 -17.03
C GLY A 282 -4.15 -18.34 -16.85
N ASP A 283 -3.08 -18.34 -17.66
CA ASP A 283 -2.01 -19.36 -17.58
C ASP A 283 -0.89 -19.01 -16.58
N GLY A 284 -0.98 -17.86 -15.91
CA GLY A 284 -0.06 -17.38 -14.89
C GLY A 284 1.23 -16.79 -15.43
N LYS A 285 1.30 -16.48 -16.73
CA LYS A 285 2.44 -15.79 -17.33
C LYS A 285 2.05 -14.36 -17.73
N PRO A 286 2.96 -13.38 -17.57
CA PRO A 286 2.74 -12.05 -18.11
C PRO A 286 2.81 -12.09 -19.64
N ASP A 287 1.66 -11.88 -20.28
CA ASP A 287 1.51 -11.58 -21.71
C ASP A 287 1.68 -10.08 -21.97
N LEU A 288 1.65 -9.68 -23.25
CA LEU A 288 1.98 -8.31 -23.65
C LEU A 288 1.04 -7.78 -24.75
N PHE A 289 0.33 -6.71 -24.44
CA PHE A 289 -0.38 -5.89 -25.43
C PHE A 289 0.47 -4.69 -25.86
N LEU A 290 0.58 -4.45 -27.16
CA LEU A 290 1.36 -3.37 -27.77
C LEU A 290 0.45 -2.44 -28.58
N VAL A 291 0.46 -1.15 -28.26
CA VAL A 291 -0.35 -0.15 -28.95
C VAL A 291 0.38 0.39 -30.18
N SER A 292 -0.21 0.23 -31.36
CA SER A 292 0.35 0.75 -32.62
C SER A 292 0.28 2.28 -32.68
N ALA A 293 1.42 2.95 -32.84
CA ALA A 293 1.46 4.40 -33.06
C ALA A 293 1.11 4.80 -34.51
N ALA A 294 1.28 3.89 -35.47
CA ALA A 294 1.15 4.18 -36.89
C ALA A 294 -0.32 4.38 -37.31
N ASP A 295 -0.57 5.35 -38.21
CA ASP A 295 -1.89 5.53 -38.83
C ASP A 295 -2.26 4.31 -39.68
N GLY A 296 -3.50 3.84 -39.56
CA GLY A 296 -3.98 2.55 -40.07
C GLY A 296 -3.28 1.30 -39.51
N GLY A 297 -2.21 1.45 -38.70
CA GLY A 297 -1.48 0.37 -38.07
C GLY A 297 -2.35 -0.43 -37.10
N THR A 298 -1.89 -1.61 -36.72
CA THR A 298 -2.70 -2.56 -35.94
C THR A 298 -1.97 -2.90 -34.65
N SER A 299 -2.62 -2.70 -33.51
CA SER A 299 -2.10 -3.13 -32.20
C SER A 299 -1.92 -4.65 -32.13
N ARG A 300 -1.15 -5.15 -31.14
CA ARG A 300 -0.80 -6.56 -31.04
C ARG A 300 -1.07 -7.10 -29.65
N LEU A 301 -1.63 -8.31 -29.57
CA LEU A 301 -1.64 -9.13 -28.36
C LEU A 301 -0.65 -10.29 -28.57
N LEU A 302 0.35 -10.36 -27.70
CA LEU A 302 1.44 -11.31 -27.76
C LEU A 302 1.37 -12.24 -26.55
N LYS A 303 1.02 -13.51 -26.78
CA LYS A 303 1.04 -14.55 -25.73
C LYS A 303 2.48 -14.93 -25.40
N ASN A 304 2.84 -14.91 -24.12
CA ASN A 304 4.13 -15.35 -23.61
C ASN A 304 4.19 -16.89 -23.55
N LEU A 305 5.27 -17.47 -24.06
CA LEU A 305 5.47 -18.92 -24.07
C LEU A 305 6.19 -19.41 -22.79
N GLY A 306 6.86 -18.52 -22.05
CA GLY A 306 7.51 -18.78 -20.76
C GLY A 306 9.05 -18.89 -20.82
N ASP A 307 9.66 -18.72 -22.00
CA ASP A 307 11.12 -18.64 -22.20
C ASP A 307 11.58 -17.25 -22.68
N GLY A 308 10.71 -16.24 -22.55
CA GLY A 308 10.88 -14.92 -23.13
C GLY A 308 10.81 -14.93 -24.66
N SER A 309 10.05 -15.86 -25.24
CA SER A 309 9.53 -15.80 -26.60
C SER A 309 8.01 -15.68 -26.59
N PHE A 310 7.45 -15.16 -27.69
CA PHE A 310 6.04 -14.79 -27.78
C PHE A 310 5.38 -15.33 -29.05
N ALA A 311 4.06 -15.56 -29.00
CA ALA A 311 3.22 -15.85 -30.15
C ALA A 311 2.23 -14.71 -30.39
N ASP A 312 2.08 -14.27 -31.65
CA ASP A 312 1.07 -13.26 -32.01
C ASP A 312 -0.30 -13.93 -32.12
N VAL A 313 -1.19 -13.56 -31.20
CA VAL A 313 -2.55 -14.10 -31.10
C VAL A 313 -3.62 -13.07 -31.49
N THR A 314 -3.21 -11.92 -32.05
CA THR A 314 -4.08 -10.76 -32.34
C THR A 314 -5.30 -11.09 -33.20
N GLU A 315 -5.13 -11.91 -34.24
CA GLU A 315 -6.23 -12.30 -35.13
C GLU A 315 -7.11 -13.38 -34.48
N THR A 316 -6.51 -14.29 -33.70
CA THR A 316 -7.26 -15.31 -32.96
C THR A 316 -8.00 -14.75 -31.75
N SER A 317 -7.56 -13.66 -31.14
CA SER A 317 -8.20 -13.08 -29.95
C SER A 317 -9.37 -12.13 -30.27
N GLY A 318 -9.50 -11.70 -31.52
CA GLY A 318 -10.48 -10.68 -31.93
C GLY A 318 -9.94 -9.24 -31.86
N LEU A 319 -8.77 -9.02 -31.26
CA LEU A 319 -8.14 -7.70 -31.13
C LEU A 319 -7.44 -7.20 -32.41
N LYS A 320 -7.90 -7.60 -33.60
CA LYS A 320 -7.38 -7.13 -34.91
C LYS A 320 -7.90 -5.72 -35.22
N ILE A 321 -7.48 -4.77 -34.40
CA ILE A 321 -7.98 -3.40 -34.36
C ILE A 321 -6.96 -2.47 -35.02
N SER A 322 -7.38 -1.77 -36.06
CA SER A 322 -6.56 -0.77 -36.75
C SER A 322 -6.85 0.67 -36.28
N GLY A 323 -5.81 1.49 -36.32
CA GLY A 323 -5.80 2.90 -35.94
C GLY A 323 -4.51 3.29 -35.24
N SER A 324 -4.18 4.59 -35.26
CA SER A 324 -3.13 5.14 -34.40
C SER A 324 -3.67 5.22 -32.96
N GLY A 325 -2.92 4.64 -32.02
CA GLY A 325 -3.23 4.66 -30.59
C GLY A 325 -2.04 5.11 -29.74
N LEU A 326 -2.34 5.36 -28.46
CA LEU A 326 -1.40 5.92 -27.49
C LEU A 326 -1.24 4.97 -26.29
N GLY A 327 -2.03 5.14 -25.22
CA GLY A 327 -2.02 4.27 -24.05
C GLY A 327 -3.00 3.09 -24.12
N CYS A 328 -2.86 2.19 -23.16
CA CYS A 328 -3.82 1.15 -22.80
C CYS A 328 -3.93 1.06 -21.28
N ALA A 329 -4.95 0.36 -20.79
CA ALA A 329 -5.06 -0.09 -19.41
C ALA A 329 -5.67 -1.51 -19.41
N ALA A 330 -5.15 -2.39 -18.55
CA ALA A 330 -5.63 -3.74 -18.35
C ALA A 330 -6.21 -3.85 -16.92
N GLY A 331 -7.37 -4.47 -16.80
CA GLY A 331 -8.11 -4.61 -15.55
C GLY A 331 -9.44 -5.32 -15.79
N ASP A 332 -9.89 -6.10 -14.83
CA ASP A 332 -11.17 -6.82 -14.81
C ASP A 332 -12.28 -5.87 -14.30
N PHE A 333 -13.09 -5.33 -15.21
CA PHE A 333 -14.06 -4.25 -14.88
C PHE A 333 -15.45 -4.76 -14.52
N ASP A 334 -15.80 -6.01 -14.86
CA ASP A 334 -17.08 -6.63 -14.49
C ASP A 334 -16.94 -7.68 -13.37
N ASN A 335 -15.73 -7.83 -12.83
CA ASN A 335 -15.36 -8.72 -11.72
C ASN A 335 -15.60 -10.21 -12.02
N ASP A 336 -15.54 -10.64 -13.28
CA ASP A 336 -15.77 -12.03 -13.68
C ASP A 336 -14.58 -12.98 -13.49
N GLY A 337 -13.41 -12.43 -13.17
CA GLY A 337 -12.15 -13.14 -12.92
C GLY A 337 -11.17 -13.13 -14.11
N LYS A 338 -11.43 -12.35 -15.16
CA LYS A 338 -10.59 -12.25 -16.37
C LYS A 338 -10.20 -10.80 -16.63
N THR A 339 -8.94 -10.59 -17.05
CA THR A 339 -8.47 -9.23 -17.33
C THR A 339 -9.03 -8.70 -18.67
N ASP A 340 -9.81 -7.62 -18.61
CA ASP A 340 -10.26 -6.85 -19.77
C ASP A 340 -9.22 -5.82 -20.22
N LEU A 341 -9.50 -5.12 -21.33
CA LEU A 341 -8.57 -4.18 -21.94
C LEU A 341 -9.25 -2.89 -22.43
N ALA A 342 -8.79 -1.73 -21.95
CA ALA A 342 -9.12 -0.42 -22.49
C ALA A 342 -7.94 0.13 -23.33
N VAL A 343 -8.22 0.78 -24.46
CA VAL A 343 -7.19 1.30 -25.38
C VAL A 343 -7.52 2.71 -25.87
N CYS A 344 -6.58 3.65 -25.75
CA CYS A 344 -6.66 4.97 -26.37
C CYS A 344 -6.33 4.87 -27.86
N PHE A 345 -7.30 5.16 -28.72
CA PHE A 345 -7.07 5.49 -30.13
C PHE A 345 -7.26 6.99 -30.37
N ALA A 346 -6.69 7.51 -31.45
CA ALA A 346 -6.80 8.92 -31.84
C ALA A 346 -8.26 9.39 -32.12
N ASP A 347 -9.17 8.45 -32.37
CA ASP A 347 -10.62 8.66 -32.50
C ASP A 347 -11.41 8.30 -31.23
N GLY A 348 -10.73 8.08 -30.10
CA GLY A 348 -11.28 7.86 -28.76
C GLY A 348 -11.11 6.44 -28.22
N VAL A 349 -11.48 6.27 -26.95
CA VAL A 349 -11.38 5.00 -26.21
C VAL A 349 -12.09 3.85 -26.94
N ARG A 350 -11.54 2.64 -26.79
CA ARG A 350 -12.25 1.38 -26.98
C ARG A 350 -12.08 0.52 -25.73
N LEU A 351 -13.17 -0.09 -25.26
CA LEU A 351 -13.19 -1.04 -24.14
C LEU A 351 -13.52 -2.43 -24.68
N PHE A 352 -12.69 -3.42 -24.33
CA PHE A 352 -12.79 -4.79 -24.79
C PHE A 352 -12.99 -5.73 -23.60
N HIS A 353 -14.17 -6.36 -23.52
CA HIS A 353 -14.46 -7.39 -22.54
C HIS A 353 -13.77 -8.71 -22.93
N ASN A 354 -13.18 -9.41 -21.96
CA ASN A 354 -12.57 -10.72 -22.13
C ASN A 354 -13.61 -11.83 -21.90
N GLU A 355 -14.14 -12.39 -22.99
CA GLU A 355 -15.12 -13.49 -22.95
C GLU A 355 -14.53 -14.76 -22.28
N GLY A 356 -13.19 -14.85 -22.18
CA GLY A 356 -12.46 -16.04 -21.78
C GLY A 356 -12.06 -16.90 -22.99
N GLY A 357 -11.19 -17.89 -22.75
CA GLY A 357 -10.61 -18.70 -23.84
C GLY A 357 -9.76 -17.88 -24.82
N GLY A 358 -9.22 -16.74 -24.36
CA GLY A 358 -8.41 -15.83 -25.15
C GLY A 358 -9.17 -15.01 -26.19
N LYS A 359 -10.43 -14.64 -25.92
CA LYS A 359 -11.32 -13.91 -26.84
C LYS A 359 -11.79 -12.59 -26.25
N PHE A 360 -11.83 -11.56 -27.09
CA PHE A 360 -12.28 -10.22 -26.72
C PHE A 360 -13.41 -9.69 -27.60
N THR A 361 -14.35 -8.96 -26.99
CA THR A 361 -15.48 -8.28 -27.65
C THR A 361 -15.41 -6.78 -27.38
N ASP A 362 -15.57 -5.94 -28.42
CA ASP A 362 -15.70 -4.48 -28.23
C ASP A 362 -17.06 -4.15 -27.60
N VAL A 363 -17.04 -3.71 -26.35
CA VAL A 363 -18.23 -3.34 -25.55
C VAL A 363 -18.38 -1.83 -25.39
N THR A 364 -17.55 -1.01 -26.08
CA THR A 364 -17.48 0.45 -25.88
C THR A 364 -18.86 1.12 -25.95
N GLN A 365 -19.67 0.76 -26.95
CA GLN A 365 -20.99 1.36 -27.14
C GLN A 365 -22.02 0.88 -26.11
N THR A 366 -22.01 -0.41 -25.76
CA THR A 366 -22.93 -0.98 -24.77
C THR A 366 -22.60 -0.49 -23.35
N ALA A 367 -21.32 -0.25 -23.08
CA ALA A 367 -20.83 0.35 -21.84
C ALA A 367 -21.16 1.84 -21.68
N GLY A 368 -21.77 2.48 -22.69
CA GLY A 368 -22.12 3.90 -22.68
C GLY A 368 -20.96 4.86 -22.94
N ILE A 369 -19.74 4.35 -23.17
CA ILE A 369 -18.54 5.14 -23.40
C ILE A 369 -18.62 5.80 -24.79
N LYS A 370 -18.51 7.14 -24.81
CA LYS A 370 -18.47 7.91 -26.05
C LYS A 370 -17.03 8.01 -26.56
N ARG A 371 -16.85 7.75 -27.84
CA ARG A 371 -15.55 7.84 -28.51
C ARG A 371 -15.26 9.30 -28.86
N GLU A 372 -14.51 9.96 -27.99
CA GLU A 372 -14.12 11.37 -28.12
C GLU A 372 -12.61 11.49 -28.42
N LYS A 373 -12.23 12.43 -29.30
CA LYS A 373 -10.83 12.67 -29.66
C LYS A 373 -10.07 13.33 -28.52
N GLY A 374 -8.81 12.97 -28.35
CA GLY A 374 -7.90 13.58 -27.36
C GLY A 374 -7.27 12.56 -26.40
N CYS A 375 -7.80 11.34 -26.32
CA CYS A 375 -7.35 10.26 -25.44
C CYS A 375 -5.83 10.03 -25.54
N VAL A 376 -5.11 10.14 -24.43
CA VAL A 376 -3.67 9.85 -24.35
C VAL A 376 -3.38 8.70 -23.38
N GLY A 377 -3.73 8.89 -22.10
CA GLY A 377 -3.52 7.90 -21.02
C GLY A 377 -4.83 7.33 -20.48
N LEU A 378 -4.75 6.15 -19.89
CA LEU A 378 -5.85 5.41 -19.27
C LEU A 378 -5.37 4.73 -17.99
N THR A 379 -6.24 4.57 -17.00
CA THR A 379 -6.08 3.60 -15.92
C THR A 379 -7.42 3.06 -15.47
N PHE A 380 -7.45 1.79 -15.09
CA PHE A 380 -8.48 1.32 -14.18
C PHE A 380 -8.13 1.71 -12.74
N VAL A 381 -9.14 1.94 -11.92
CA VAL A 381 -9.02 2.36 -10.52
C VAL A 381 -10.35 2.10 -9.81
N ASP A 382 -10.32 1.74 -8.54
CA ASP A 382 -11.49 1.72 -7.64
C ASP A 382 -11.35 2.97 -6.77
N TYR A 383 -12.00 4.09 -7.15
CA TYR A 383 -11.74 5.40 -6.50
C TYR A 383 -12.70 5.72 -5.34
N ASP A 384 -13.90 5.12 -5.32
CA ASP A 384 -14.89 5.29 -4.24
C ASP A 384 -15.05 4.04 -3.35
N HIS A 385 -14.22 3.01 -3.54
CA HIS A 385 -14.08 1.82 -2.69
C HIS A 385 -15.35 0.94 -2.66
N ASP A 386 -16.07 0.86 -3.78
CA ASP A 386 -17.26 0.02 -3.92
C ASP A 386 -16.98 -1.41 -4.44
N GLY A 387 -15.79 -1.61 -5.03
CA GLY A 387 -15.26 -2.91 -5.44
C GLY A 387 -15.35 -3.22 -6.93
N ASP A 388 -15.90 -2.34 -7.77
CA ASP A 388 -15.72 -2.41 -9.24
C ASP A 388 -14.67 -1.42 -9.76
N LEU A 389 -14.09 -1.71 -10.94
CA LEU A 389 -13.08 -0.82 -11.55
C LEU A 389 -13.74 0.26 -12.39
N ASP A 390 -13.51 1.50 -11.99
CA ASP A 390 -13.74 2.71 -12.76
C ASP A 390 -12.64 2.93 -13.80
N LEU A 391 -12.92 3.77 -14.80
CA LEU A 391 -11.97 4.09 -15.86
C LEU A 391 -11.65 5.60 -15.86
N TYR A 392 -10.40 5.93 -15.52
CA TYR A 392 -9.89 7.29 -15.65
C TYR A 392 -9.10 7.47 -16.95
N LEU A 393 -9.32 8.61 -17.61
CA LEU A 393 -8.73 8.99 -18.89
C LEU A 393 -8.07 10.36 -18.79
N THR A 394 -6.87 10.46 -19.33
CA THR A 394 -6.19 11.75 -19.55
C THR A 394 -6.24 12.14 -21.03
N ASN A 395 -6.50 13.42 -21.27
CA ASN A 395 -6.55 14.01 -22.61
C ASN A 395 -5.26 14.78 -22.94
N ASP A 396 -4.99 14.95 -24.23
CA ASP A 396 -3.92 15.80 -24.78
C ASP A 396 -4.17 17.28 -24.40
N PRO A 397 -3.20 17.99 -23.81
CA PRO A 397 -3.26 19.43 -23.53
C PRO A 397 -3.72 20.32 -24.71
N GLY A 398 -3.58 19.86 -25.96
CA GLY A 398 -4.08 20.56 -27.15
C GLY A 398 -5.56 20.31 -27.49
N SER A 399 -6.26 19.44 -26.76
CA SER A 399 -7.65 19.05 -27.05
C SER A 399 -8.68 19.93 -26.34
N SER A 400 -9.91 19.98 -26.89
CA SER A 400 -11.01 20.80 -26.33
C SER A 400 -11.79 20.11 -25.21
N GLY A 401 -11.34 18.94 -24.74
CA GLY A 401 -11.96 18.19 -23.65
C GLY A 401 -10.99 18.04 -22.48
N GLY A 402 -11.46 18.32 -21.27
CA GLY A 402 -10.71 17.96 -20.04
C GLY A 402 -10.62 16.45 -19.86
N ASN A 403 -9.90 16.02 -18.83
CA ASN A 403 -9.82 14.60 -18.45
C ASN A 403 -11.22 14.00 -18.14
N LYS A 404 -11.31 12.67 -18.06
CA LYS A 404 -12.57 11.97 -17.75
C LYS A 404 -12.41 10.94 -16.66
N LEU A 405 -13.30 10.97 -15.67
CA LEU A 405 -13.57 9.83 -14.79
C LEU A 405 -14.93 9.25 -15.15
N TRP A 406 -14.92 7.98 -15.50
CA TRP A 406 -16.10 7.17 -15.71
C TRP A 406 -16.27 6.23 -14.54
N ARG A 407 -17.24 6.49 -13.66
CA ARG A 407 -17.60 5.55 -12.60
C ARG A 407 -18.33 4.36 -13.21
N ASN A 408 -17.93 3.16 -12.83
CA ASN A 408 -18.66 1.94 -13.15
C ASN A 408 -20.03 1.96 -12.42
N ASN A 409 -20.98 1.15 -12.88
CA ASN A 409 -22.31 1.05 -12.26
C ASN A 409 -22.65 -0.40 -11.92
N ASN A 410 -21.63 -1.25 -11.77
CA ASN A 410 -21.71 -2.69 -11.49
C ASN A 410 -22.77 -3.42 -12.36
N ASN A 411 -22.86 -3.03 -13.63
CA ASN A 411 -23.85 -3.55 -14.58
C ASN A 411 -23.36 -3.54 -16.04
N GLY A 412 -22.05 -3.40 -16.24
CA GLY A 412 -21.42 -3.29 -17.55
C GLY A 412 -21.56 -1.93 -18.22
N THR A 413 -22.02 -0.88 -17.53
CA THR A 413 -22.12 0.49 -18.06
C THR A 413 -21.45 1.52 -17.15
N PHE A 414 -21.01 2.64 -17.75
CA PHE A 414 -20.29 3.70 -17.05
C PHE A 414 -21.04 5.05 -17.04
N THR A 415 -20.81 5.84 -15.99
CA THR A 415 -21.33 7.21 -15.83
C THR A 415 -20.17 8.21 -15.75
N ASP A 416 -20.23 9.30 -16.54
CA ASP A 416 -19.25 10.40 -16.46
C ASP A 416 -19.47 11.22 -15.18
N VAL A 417 -18.58 11.04 -14.20
CA VAL A 417 -18.60 11.72 -12.89
C VAL A 417 -17.52 12.80 -12.78
N SER A 418 -16.87 13.16 -13.89
CA SER A 418 -15.70 14.06 -13.93
C SER A 418 -15.97 15.45 -13.33
N GLY A 419 -17.21 15.93 -13.47
CA GLY A 419 -17.63 17.24 -12.96
C GLY A 419 -17.92 17.26 -11.45
N GLU A 420 -18.52 16.20 -10.91
CA GLU A 420 -18.84 16.11 -9.47
C GLU A 420 -17.61 15.79 -8.62
N THR A 421 -16.72 14.95 -9.13
CA THR A 421 -15.43 14.61 -8.51
C THR A 421 -14.35 15.68 -8.70
N ARG A 422 -14.55 16.67 -9.60
CA ARG A 422 -13.53 17.60 -10.13
C ARG A 422 -12.32 16.92 -10.81
N LEU A 423 -12.37 15.62 -11.09
CA LEU A 423 -11.31 14.92 -11.83
C LEU A 423 -11.34 15.21 -13.34
N GLY A 424 -12.36 15.93 -13.84
CA GLY A 424 -12.42 16.52 -15.17
C GLY A 424 -11.56 17.77 -15.36
N ALA A 425 -10.35 17.78 -14.81
CA ALA A 425 -9.39 18.88 -14.90
C ALA A 425 -8.97 19.21 -16.35
N GLU A 426 -8.29 20.34 -16.53
CA GLU A 426 -7.66 20.67 -17.82
C GLU A 426 -6.77 19.52 -18.30
N ALA A 427 -6.71 19.31 -19.62
CA ALA A 427 -6.02 18.18 -20.21
C ALA A 427 -4.52 18.18 -19.83
N THR A 428 -4.09 17.08 -19.22
CA THR A 428 -2.81 17.00 -18.49
C THR A 428 -1.70 16.37 -19.32
N GLY A 429 -1.98 15.37 -20.16
CA GLY A 429 -0.95 14.61 -20.87
C GLY A 429 -1.06 13.11 -20.61
N ALA A 430 0.06 12.40 -20.67
CA ALA A 430 0.07 10.95 -20.79
C ALA A 430 0.20 10.17 -19.48
N GLY A 431 0.98 10.71 -18.54
CA GLY A 431 1.39 10.00 -17.33
C GLY A 431 0.40 10.23 -16.20
N LEU A 432 0.04 9.15 -15.55
CA LEU A 432 -0.73 9.17 -14.32
C LEU A 432 -0.32 7.96 -13.48
N VAL A 433 -0.46 8.06 -12.16
CA VAL A 433 -0.43 6.92 -11.25
C VAL A 433 -1.43 7.15 -10.13
N THR A 434 -2.07 6.08 -9.66
CA THR A 434 -2.95 6.09 -8.49
C THR A 434 -2.21 5.52 -7.28
N SER A 435 -2.38 6.15 -6.11
CA SER A 435 -1.62 5.80 -4.90
C SER A 435 -2.34 6.33 -3.65
N ASP A 436 -2.13 5.73 -2.48
CA ASP A 436 -2.53 6.31 -1.20
C ASP A 436 -1.43 7.27 -0.73
N PHE A 437 -1.40 8.47 -1.33
CA PHE A 437 -0.27 9.40 -1.21
C PHE A 437 -0.14 9.96 0.21
N ASN A 438 -1.26 10.11 0.92
CA ASN A 438 -1.28 10.65 2.28
C ASN A 438 -1.38 9.59 3.39
N ASN A 439 -1.42 8.30 3.06
CA ASN A 439 -1.66 7.17 3.98
C ASN A 439 -3.01 7.25 4.74
N ASP A 440 -4.05 7.89 4.19
CA ASP A 440 -5.40 7.91 4.75
C ASP A 440 -6.26 6.70 4.32
N ARG A 441 -5.72 5.84 3.44
CA ARG A 441 -6.30 4.67 2.75
C ARG A 441 -7.12 4.98 1.50
N ALA A 442 -7.52 6.21 1.22
CA ALA A 442 -8.20 6.54 -0.03
C ALA A 442 -7.23 6.49 -1.22
N ILE A 443 -7.74 6.28 -2.43
CA ILE A 443 -6.91 6.30 -3.64
C ILE A 443 -6.86 7.71 -4.21
N ASP A 444 -5.68 8.34 -4.14
CA ASP A 444 -5.36 9.64 -4.71
C ASP A 444 -4.87 9.51 -6.16
N PHE A 445 -4.90 10.63 -6.90
CA PHE A 445 -4.39 10.71 -8.28
C PHE A 445 -3.16 11.61 -8.36
N VAL A 446 -2.10 11.11 -9.02
CA VAL A 446 -0.93 11.89 -9.39
C VAL A 446 -0.84 11.96 -10.91
N LEU A 447 -0.90 13.17 -11.47
CA LEU A 447 -0.93 13.42 -12.91
C LEU A 447 0.36 14.13 -13.38
N ALA A 448 0.94 13.64 -14.47
CA ALA A 448 2.13 14.21 -15.10
C ALA A 448 1.74 15.13 -16.28
N GLY A 449 2.04 16.43 -16.13
CA GLY A 449 1.60 17.49 -17.05
C GLY A 449 0.21 18.04 -16.68
N GLY A 450 -0.31 19.12 -17.26
CA GLY A 450 0.06 19.76 -18.54
C GLY A 450 0.18 21.29 -18.43
N SER A 451 -0.80 22.05 -18.93
CA SER A 451 -0.82 23.53 -18.86
C SER A 451 -0.74 24.08 -17.43
N ALA A 452 -1.24 23.32 -16.45
CA ALA A 452 -1.23 23.64 -15.03
C ALA A 452 0.02 23.14 -14.26
N GLY A 453 0.92 22.38 -14.92
CA GLY A 453 1.95 21.60 -14.24
C GLY A 453 1.42 20.25 -13.71
N GLU A 454 2.29 19.51 -13.03
CA GLU A 454 1.96 18.25 -12.34
C GLU A 454 0.93 18.50 -11.21
N LEU A 455 0.08 17.51 -10.95
CA LEU A 455 -1.03 17.63 -10.00
C LEU A 455 -1.10 16.40 -9.09
N VAL A 456 -1.13 16.64 -7.78
CA VAL A 456 -1.52 15.64 -6.77
C VAL A 456 -2.93 16.01 -6.29
N LEU A 457 -3.91 15.15 -6.56
CA LEU A 457 -5.32 15.34 -6.25
C LEU A 457 -5.71 14.34 -5.16
N LEU A 458 -5.96 14.86 -3.96
CA LEU A 458 -6.34 14.08 -2.80
C LEU A 458 -7.82 13.69 -2.84
N ASN A 459 -8.11 12.46 -2.44
CA ASN A 459 -9.43 11.87 -2.36
C ASN A 459 -10.06 12.09 -0.97
N PRO A 460 -11.08 12.96 -0.83
CA PRO A 460 -11.73 13.20 0.46
C PRO A 460 -12.70 12.08 0.89
N ARG A 461 -12.76 10.96 0.15
CA ARG A 461 -13.73 9.85 0.24
C ARG A 461 -15.17 10.22 -0.15
N GLU A 462 -15.64 11.40 0.24
CA GLU A 462 -16.94 11.94 -0.16
C GLU A 462 -16.76 13.21 -1.01
N GLY A 463 -17.23 13.17 -2.26
CA GLY A 463 -17.37 14.34 -3.12
C GLY A 463 -16.14 14.67 -3.96
N ALA A 464 -15.77 15.95 -4.01
CA ALA A 464 -14.82 16.45 -5.00
C ALA A 464 -13.37 16.36 -4.53
N PHE A 465 -12.48 15.86 -5.37
CA PHE A 465 -11.03 15.84 -5.15
C PHE A 465 -10.46 17.25 -4.99
N HIS A 466 -9.38 17.37 -4.22
CA HIS A 466 -8.73 18.65 -3.90
C HIS A 466 -7.23 18.59 -4.20
N PRO A 467 -6.64 19.61 -4.84
CA PRO A 467 -5.19 19.64 -5.06
C PRO A 467 -4.45 19.81 -3.73
N LEU A 468 -3.32 19.12 -3.59
CA LEU A 468 -2.41 19.27 -2.45
C LEU A 468 -1.78 20.68 -2.48
N MET A 469 -2.30 21.58 -1.64
CA MET A 469 -2.07 23.03 -1.77
C MET A 469 -0.62 23.50 -1.53
N ASP A 470 0.18 22.72 -0.79
CA ASP A 470 1.54 23.09 -0.43
C ASP A 470 2.57 22.80 -1.55
N ILE A 471 2.12 22.30 -2.70
CA ILE A 471 2.99 21.99 -3.85
C ILE A 471 2.62 22.85 -5.06
N ASP A 472 3.59 23.62 -5.53
CA ASP A 472 3.49 24.38 -6.78
C ASP A 472 4.67 24.01 -7.70
N PHE A 473 4.43 23.02 -8.57
CA PHE A 473 5.42 22.53 -9.52
C PHE A 473 5.89 23.61 -10.51
N THR A 474 5.04 24.60 -10.83
CA THR A 474 5.40 25.69 -11.75
C THR A 474 6.53 26.56 -11.21
N LYS A 475 6.68 26.65 -9.88
CA LYS A 475 7.78 27.38 -9.20
C LYS A 475 9.08 26.58 -9.13
N MET A 476 9.09 25.29 -9.48
CA MET A 476 10.25 24.40 -9.33
C MET A 476 11.27 24.53 -10.47
N GLY A 477 10.94 25.28 -11.53
CA GLY A 477 11.86 25.55 -12.65
C GLY A 477 12.16 24.34 -13.53
N LEU A 478 11.23 23.37 -13.57
CA LEU A 478 11.29 22.19 -14.44
C LEU A 478 10.31 22.33 -15.62
N PRO A 479 10.58 21.67 -16.76
CA PRO A 479 9.57 21.43 -17.78
C PRO A 479 8.47 20.53 -17.22
N ALA A 480 7.24 20.67 -17.71
CA ALA A 480 6.14 19.80 -17.30
C ALA A 480 6.49 18.32 -17.45
N GLY A 481 6.18 17.55 -16.40
CA GLY A 481 6.20 16.11 -16.41
C GLY A 481 5.31 15.52 -17.49
N VAL A 482 5.60 14.29 -17.89
CA VAL A 482 4.82 13.54 -18.88
C VAL A 482 4.65 12.07 -18.53
N GLY A 483 5.58 11.48 -17.77
CA GLY A 483 5.42 10.18 -17.12
C GLY A 483 5.63 10.29 -15.61
N VAL A 484 5.02 9.39 -14.83
CA VAL A 484 5.13 9.36 -13.36
C VAL A 484 5.06 7.93 -12.81
N VAL A 485 5.86 7.62 -11.78
CA VAL A 485 5.77 6.39 -10.99
C VAL A 485 5.71 6.73 -9.49
N SER A 486 4.95 5.93 -8.74
CA SER A 486 4.81 5.99 -7.27
C SER A 486 5.47 4.78 -6.63
N PHE A 487 6.37 4.98 -5.65
CA PHE A 487 7.13 3.91 -4.98
C PHE A 487 7.79 4.42 -3.68
N ASP A 488 7.89 3.61 -2.64
CA ASP A 488 8.60 3.96 -1.39
C ASP A 488 10.11 3.68 -1.53
N PHE A 489 10.93 4.72 -1.80
CA PHE A 489 12.35 4.54 -2.09
C PHE A 489 13.25 4.62 -0.86
N ASP A 490 12.86 5.35 0.19
CA ASP A 490 13.65 5.49 1.42
C ASP A 490 13.15 4.68 2.61
N LYS A 491 12.02 3.98 2.42
CA LYS A 491 11.41 3.01 3.34
C LYS A 491 10.84 3.65 4.60
N ASP A 492 10.26 4.85 4.45
CA ASP A 492 9.54 5.55 5.51
C ASP A 492 8.02 5.26 5.54
N GLY A 493 7.51 4.53 4.53
CA GLY A 493 6.12 4.10 4.43
C GLY A 493 5.20 5.09 3.69
N TYR A 494 5.68 6.26 3.30
CA TYR A 494 5.01 7.12 2.32
C TYR A 494 5.47 6.78 0.90
N MET A 495 4.57 6.90 -0.07
CA MET A 495 4.93 6.64 -1.46
C MET A 495 5.54 7.91 -2.08
N ASP A 496 6.76 7.78 -2.59
CA ASP A 496 7.51 8.83 -3.27
C ASP A 496 7.19 8.88 -4.76
N LEU A 497 7.57 9.98 -5.43
CA LEU A 497 7.24 10.21 -6.83
C LEU A 497 8.48 10.47 -7.69
N ALA A 498 8.58 9.78 -8.83
CA ALA A 498 9.54 10.12 -9.88
C ALA A 498 8.81 10.51 -11.17
N PHE A 499 9.22 11.62 -11.76
CA PHE A 499 8.65 12.16 -13.00
C PHE A 499 9.68 12.18 -14.12
N THR A 500 9.21 11.98 -15.34
CA THR A 500 9.98 12.25 -16.57
C THR A 500 9.42 13.47 -17.29
N HIS A 501 10.26 14.20 -18.02
CA HIS A 501 9.94 15.55 -18.51
C HIS A 501 10.23 15.72 -20.01
N ALA A 502 9.43 16.56 -20.67
CA ALA A 502 9.62 16.96 -22.08
C ALA A 502 10.73 18.00 -22.32
N GLY A 503 11.62 18.19 -21.35
CA GLY A 503 12.81 19.03 -21.44
C GLY A 503 13.89 18.54 -20.46
N ALA A 504 15.08 19.15 -20.49
CA ALA A 504 16.13 18.89 -19.52
C ALA A 504 15.66 19.23 -18.08
N PRO A 505 16.02 18.44 -17.05
CA PRO A 505 16.99 17.33 -17.05
C PRO A 505 16.43 15.97 -17.52
N GLY A 506 15.20 15.91 -18.02
CA GLY A 506 14.53 14.69 -18.47
C GLY A 506 13.92 13.87 -17.35
N ILE A 507 14.47 13.86 -16.13
CA ILE A 507 13.96 13.11 -14.98
C ILE A 507 14.10 13.89 -13.66
N SER A 508 13.15 13.71 -12.73
CA SER A 508 13.23 14.19 -11.35
C SER A 508 12.67 13.14 -10.37
N LEU A 509 13.14 13.21 -9.12
CA LEU A 509 12.70 12.36 -8.01
C LEU A 509 12.33 13.25 -6.83
N TRP A 510 11.28 12.87 -6.11
CA TRP A 510 10.65 13.65 -5.06
C TRP A 510 10.28 12.76 -3.89
N ARG A 511 10.83 13.07 -2.72
CA ARG A 511 10.45 12.41 -1.48
C ARG A 511 9.12 12.95 -0.98
N ASN A 512 8.20 12.08 -0.59
CA ASN A 512 6.97 12.44 0.10
C ASN A 512 7.23 12.61 1.61
N VAL A 513 6.87 13.76 2.17
CA VAL A 513 7.05 14.05 3.59
C VAL A 513 5.69 14.13 4.29
N ASP A 514 5.39 13.10 5.07
CA ASP A 514 4.15 12.88 5.81
C ASP A 514 2.85 12.98 4.98
N GLY A 515 2.88 12.80 3.65
CA GLY A 515 1.71 13.01 2.79
C GLY A 515 1.36 14.47 2.52
N LYS A 516 2.22 15.43 2.90
CA LYS A 516 1.90 16.88 2.93
C LYS A 516 2.65 17.69 1.90
N HIS A 517 3.89 17.32 1.59
CA HIS A 517 4.72 18.06 0.64
C HIS A 517 5.80 17.15 0.04
N LEU A 518 6.41 17.62 -1.06
CA LEU A 518 7.47 16.91 -1.77
C LEU A 518 8.82 17.63 -1.62
N GLU A 519 9.86 16.88 -1.26
CA GLU A 519 11.26 17.34 -1.27
C GLU A 519 12.02 16.79 -2.48
N ARG A 520 12.68 17.65 -3.25
CA ARG A 520 13.43 17.21 -4.44
C ARG A 520 14.69 16.45 -4.07
N VAL A 521 14.79 15.20 -4.55
CA VAL A 521 15.99 14.37 -4.44
C VAL A 521 16.93 14.63 -5.61
N ALA A 522 18.24 14.66 -5.34
CA ALA A 522 19.25 14.88 -6.37
C ALA A 522 19.57 13.57 -7.11
N LEU A 523 19.29 13.53 -8.41
CA LEU A 523 19.74 12.49 -9.33
C LEU A 523 21.04 12.92 -10.07
N PRO A 524 21.85 11.99 -10.59
CA PRO A 524 22.95 12.33 -11.48
C PRO A 524 22.46 13.01 -12.77
N ASP A 525 23.31 13.83 -13.40
CA ASP A 525 23.01 14.46 -14.69
C ASP A 525 23.58 13.62 -15.85
N PHE A 526 22.69 13.14 -16.72
CA PHE A 526 23.02 12.31 -17.89
C PHE A 526 23.14 13.15 -19.18
N GLY A 527 22.89 14.46 -19.14
CA GLY A 527 22.80 15.31 -20.33
C GLY A 527 21.55 15.04 -21.17
N TRP A 528 20.47 14.55 -20.54
CA TRP A 528 19.19 14.30 -21.18
C TRP A 528 18.47 15.59 -21.57
N LYS A 529 17.91 15.60 -22.79
CA LYS A 529 17.13 16.71 -23.33
C LYS A 529 15.64 16.56 -23.07
N LYS A 530 15.17 15.33 -22.86
CA LYS A 530 13.79 14.92 -22.58
C LYS A 530 13.77 13.40 -22.27
N ALA A 531 12.80 12.91 -21.49
CA ALA A 531 12.61 11.47 -21.24
C ALA A 531 11.13 11.13 -21.03
N TRP A 532 10.72 9.88 -21.32
CA TRP A 532 9.33 9.43 -21.42
C TRP A 532 9.01 8.29 -20.43
N GLY A 533 9.12 7.03 -20.83
CA GLY A 533 8.85 5.88 -19.96
C GLY A 533 9.76 5.86 -18.73
N ILE A 534 9.16 5.53 -17.58
CA ILE A 534 9.81 5.31 -16.31
C ILE A 534 9.11 4.16 -15.58
N ALA A 535 9.88 3.35 -14.85
CA ALA A 535 9.38 2.32 -13.95
C ALA A 535 10.28 2.22 -12.70
N ALA A 536 9.69 1.84 -11.58
CA ALA A 536 10.41 1.43 -10.39
C ALA A 536 10.56 -0.10 -10.42
N ILE A 537 11.77 -0.60 -10.21
CA ILE A 537 12.10 -2.04 -10.22
C ILE A 537 13.15 -2.33 -9.15
N ASP A 538 13.19 -3.55 -8.62
CA ASP A 538 14.40 -4.06 -7.95
C ASP A 538 15.20 -4.84 -9.00
N TYR A 539 16.31 -4.28 -9.50
CA TYR A 539 17.02 -4.92 -10.64
C TYR A 539 17.96 -6.04 -10.22
N ASP A 540 18.39 -6.08 -8.95
CA ASP A 540 19.31 -7.10 -8.43
C ASP A 540 18.79 -7.88 -7.22
N ASN A 541 17.48 -7.80 -6.99
CA ASN A 541 16.72 -8.47 -5.94
C ASN A 541 17.27 -8.18 -4.52
N ASP A 542 17.82 -7.00 -4.26
CA ASP A 542 18.43 -6.67 -2.96
C ASP A 542 17.43 -6.11 -1.92
N GLY A 543 16.20 -5.83 -2.34
CA GLY A 543 15.11 -5.27 -1.54
C GLY A 543 14.95 -3.75 -1.64
N TRP A 544 15.77 -3.05 -2.44
CA TRP A 544 15.66 -1.61 -2.67
C TRP A 544 15.13 -1.33 -4.08
N LEU A 545 14.15 -0.41 -4.16
CA LEU A 545 13.58 -0.03 -5.45
C LEU A 545 14.46 1.00 -6.14
N ASP A 546 14.92 0.60 -7.32
CA ASP A 546 15.71 1.35 -8.29
C ASP A 546 14.78 2.01 -9.34
N LEU A 547 15.36 2.92 -10.14
CA LEU A 547 14.63 3.57 -11.22
C LEU A 547 15.22 3.22 -12.59
N VAL A 548 14.35 2.80 -13.51
CA VAL A 548 14.70 2.66 -14.93
C VAL A 548 13.85 3.61 -15.78
N ALA A 549 14.49 4.32 -16.71
CA ALA A 549 13.80 5.28 -17.57
C ALA A 549 14.39 5.33 -18.99
N VAL A 550 13.58 5.75 -19.96
CA VAL A 550 13.99 5.91 -21.37
C VAL A 550 13.90 7.37 -21.81
N GLY A 551 14.90 7.86 -22.53
CA GLY A 551 14.97 9.26 -22.94
C GLY A 551 15.93 9.51 -24.10
N GLU A 552 16.12 10.79 -24.42
CA GLU A 552 16.96 11.23 -25.54
C GLU A 552 18.04 12.21 -25.08
N GLY A 553 19.30 11.83 -25.30
CA GLY A 553 20.48 12.63 -24.98
C GLY A 553 21.06 13.39 -26.18
N ALA A 554 22.37 13.61 -26.16
CA ALA A 554 23.08 14.17 -27.31
C ALA A 554 23.16 13.22 -28.52
N ASN A 555 23.13 11.90 -28.27
CA ASN A 555 23.44 10.84 -29.25
C ASN A 555 22.22 10.04 -29.72
N GLY A 556 21.00 10.51 -29.47
CA GLY A 556 19.75 9.81 -29.77
C GLY A 556 19.11 9.19 -28.53
N GLY A 557 18.25 8.19 -28.74
CA GLY A 557 17.52 7.50 -27.68
C GLY A 557 18.35 6.48 -26.92
N GLU A 558 18.17 6.43 -25.61
CA GLU A 558 18.87 5.57 -24.67
C GLU A 558 17.99 5.25 -23.44
N VAL A 559 18.43 4.25 -22.68
CA VAL A 559 17.83 3.82 -21.41
C VAL A 559 18.83 4.06 -20.29
N ARG A 560 18.36 4.46 -19.11
CA ARG A 560 19.16 4.66 -17.90
C ARG A 560 18.60 3.81 -16.76
N LEU A 561 19.50 3.20 -15.99
CA LEU A 561 19.18 2.47 -14.76
C LEU A 561 19.93 3.11 -13.59
N LEU A 562 19.20 3.56 -12.59
CA LEU A 562 19.69 4.28 -11.43
C LEU A 562 19.51 3.43 -10.19
N ARG A 563 20.61 2.91 -9.64
CA ARG A 563 20.58 2.11 -8.42
C ARG A 563 20.30 2.99 -7.21
N ASN A 564 19.36 2.58 -6.37
CA ASN A 564 19.11 3.13 -5.05
C ASN A 564 20.19 2.63 -4.06
N LEU A 565 20.84 3.55 -3.35
CA LEU A 565 21.87 3.24 -2.34
C LEU A 565 21.34 3.40 -0.90
N GLY A 566 20.05 3.69 -0.74
CA GLY A 566 19.45 4.15 0.50
C GLY A 566 19.82 5.57 0.89
N ALA A 567 19.13 6.11 1.91
CA ALA A 567 19.30 7.47 2.42
C ALA A 567 19.27 8.56 1.32
N GLY A 568 18.32 8.45 0.37
CA GLY A 568 18.08 9.43 -0.69
C GLY A 568 19.21 9.59 -1.71
N LYS A 569 19.94 8.51 -2.02
CA LYS A 569 21.05 8.52 -2.97
C LYS A 569 20.86 7.51 -4.09
N PHE A 570 21.02 7.99 -5.32
CA PHE A 570 20.97 7.17 -6.53
C PHE A 570 22.28 7.29 -7.32
N VAL A 571 22.67 6.22 -8.01
CA VAL A 571 23.86 6.18 -8.87
C VAL A 571 23.54 5.53 -10.22
N ASP A 572 24.08 6.08 -11.30
CA ASP A 572 23.97 5.47 -12.64
C ASP A 572 24.75 4.15 -12.67
N VAL A 573 24.07 3.05 -13.02
CA VAL A 573 24.66 1.72 -13.23
C VAL A 573 24.46 1.22 -14.67
N THR A 574 24.01 2.08 -15.57
CA THR A 574 23.64 1.74 -16.96
C THR A 574 24.75 1.00 -17.70
N LYS A 575 26.03 1.39 -17.50
CA LYS A 575 27.18 0.74 -18.12
C LYS A 575 27.56 -0.56 -17.43
N GLU A 576 27.46 -0.58 -16.12
CA GLU A 576 27.73 -1.72 -15.24
C GLU A 576 26.79 -2.89 -15.58
N VAL A 577 25.53 -2.60 -15.95
CA VAL A 577 24.56 -3.61 -16.42
C VAL A 577 24.56 -3.81 -17.95
N GLY A 578 25.33 -3.02 -18.72
CA GLY A 578 25.49 -3.17 -20.18
C GLY A 578 24.40 -2.51 -21.04
N LEU A 579 23.56 -1.67 -20.45
CA LEU A 579 22.50 -0.93 -21.12
C LEU A 579 23.02 0.25 -21.97
N ASP A 580 24.25 0.71 -21.76
CA ASP A 580 24.89 1.80 -22.53
C ASP A 580 25.13 1.44 -24.01
N ALA A 581 25.24 0.13 -24.29
CA ALA A 581 25.30 -0.43 -25.64
C ALA A 581 23.96 -0.39 -26.39
N VAL A 582 22.82 -0.27 -25.68
CA VAL A 582 21.49 -0.22 -26.29
C VAL A 582 21.31 1.11 -27.02
N LYS A 583 20.76 1.07 -28.23
CA LYS A 583 20.44 2.26 -29.03
C LYS A 583 18.96 2.23 -29.37
N LEU A 584 18.28 3.32 -29.06
CA LEU A 584 16.84 3.46 -29.22
C LEU A 584 16.54 4.59 -30.22
N THR A 585 15.52 4.39 -31.04
CA THR A 585 15.03 5.35 -32.03
C THR A 585 13.68 5.86 -31.58
N GLU A 586 13.67 7.03 -30.95
CA GLU A 586 12.47 7.61 -30.34
C GLU A 586 11.73 6.62 -29.41
N PRO A 587 12.35 6.19 -28.28
CA PRO A 587 11.66 5.35 -27.31
C PRO A 587 10.36 6.01 -26.82
N ARG A 588 9.43 5.26 -26.23
CA ARG A 588 8.18 5.78 -25.66
C ARG A 588 7.92 5.19 -24.27
N SER A 589 7.15 4.11 -24.15
CA SER A 589 6.92 3.45 -22.86
C SER A 589 8.06 2.49 -22.51
N ILE A 590 8.18 2.20 -21.22
CA ILE A 590 8.92 1.07 -20.68
C ILE A 590 8.00 0.33 -19.70
N VAL A 591 7.92 -0.99 -19.83
CA VAL A 591 7.14 -1.85 -18.94
C VAL A 591 8.00 -3.00 -18.45
N SER A 592 7.70 -3.50 -17.25
CA SER A 592 8.48 -4.52 -16.54
C SER A 592 7.64 -5.74 -16.16
N ALA A 593 8.25 -6.92 -16.23
CA ALA A 593 7.69 -8.21 -15.79
C ALA A 593 8.79 -9.28 -15.76
N ASP A 594 8.59 -10.38 -15.03
CA ASP A 594 9.37 -11.61 -15.27
C ASP A 594 8.75 -12.42 -16.42
N PHE A 595 9.11 -12.09 -17.65
CA PHE A 595 8.63 -12.82 -18.83
C PHE A 595 9.16 -14.27 -18.95
N ARG A 596 10.03 -14.71 -18.03
CA ARG A 596 10.71 -16.02 -18.07
C ARG A 596 10.39 -16.91 -16.86
N GLY A 597 9.68 -16.40 -15.85
CA GLY A 597 9.43 -17.08 -14.57
C GLY A 597 10.72 -17.53 -13.87
N ASN A 598 11.81 -16.76 -14.00
CA ASN A 598 13.14 -17.13 -13.54
C ASN A 598 13.69 -16.27 -12.38
N GLY A 599 12.92 -15.30 -11.89
CA GLY A 599 13.26 -14.40 -10.81
C GLY A 599 14.00 -13.14 -11.23
N GLU A 600 13.88 -12.72 -12.48
CA GLU A 600 14.67 -11.62 -13.04
C GLU A 600 13.80 -10.66 -13.85
N THR A 601 13.67 -9.42 -13.37
CA THR A 601 12.86 -8.37 -14.01
C THR A 601 13.36 -8.04 -15.42
N ASP A 602 12.59 -8.47 -16.41
CA ASP A 602 12.78 -8.12 -17.83
C ASP A 602 12.06 -6.81 -18.17
N LEU A 603 12.53 -6.14 -19.22
CA LEU A 603 11.99 -4.83 -19.64
C LEU A 603 11.63 -4.85 -21.13
N VAL A 604 10.44 -4.34 -21.46
CA VAL A 604 10.05 -4.04 -22.85
C VAL A 604 9.98 -2.54 -23.06
N ILE A 605 10.64 -2.05 -24.11
CA ILE A 605 10.65 -0.65 -24.52
C ILE A 605 9.93 -0.53 -25.87
N THR A 606 8.88 0.28 -25.94
CA THR A 606 8.25 0.66 -27.21
C THR A 606 8.99 1.82 -27.85
N GLN A 607 8.86 1.96 -29.17
CA GLN A 607 9.57 2.97 -29.95
C GLN A 607 8.66 3.54 -31.04
N ALA A 608 8.60 4.87 -31.17
CA ALA A 608 7.87 5.53 -32.25
C ALA A 608 8.67 5.54 -33.58
N GLY A 609 9.99 5.33 -33.51
CA GLY A 609 10.88 5.26 -34.67
C GLY A 609 11.40 3.85 -35.01
N GLY A 610 10.90 2.80 -34.37
CA GLY A 610 11.41 1.43 -34.55
C GLY A 610 10.52 0.34 -33.97
N ALA A 611 10.95 -0.92 -34.10
CA ALA A 611 10.29 -2.06 -33.46
C ALA A 611 10.55 -2.05 -31.94
N PRO A 612 9.64 -2.58 -31.09
CA PRO A 612 9.91 -2.71 -29.65
C PRO A 612 11.15 -3.55 -29.35
N VAL A 613 11.80 -3.27 -28.22
CA VAL A 613 13.01 -3.96 -27.74
C VAL A 613 12.68 -4.69 -26.45
N LEU A 614 13.07 -5.97 -26.36
CA LEU A 614 13.08 -6.73 -25.12
C LEU A 614 14.51 -6.75 -24.56
N LEU A 615 14.65 -6.35 -23.31
CA LEU A 615 15.88 -6.40 -22.53
C LEU A 615 15.75 -7.54 -21.52
N LYS A 616 16.47 -8.64 -21.76
CA LYS A 616 16.48 -9.80 -20.86
C LYS A 616 17.54 -9.60 -19.78
N SER A 617 17.12 -9.62 -18.51
CA SER A 617 18.00 -9.56 -17.34
C SER A 617 18.74 -10.89 -17.13
N ALA A 618 19.85 -10.87 -16.40
CA ALA A 618 20.64 -12.05 -16.04
C ALA A 618 21.54 -11.75 -14.85
N GLY A 619 21.47 -12.59 -13.81
CA GLY A 619 22.29 -12.54 -12.60
C GLY A 619 21.52 -12.17 -11.32
N ALA A 620 20.37 -11.49 -11.44
CA ALA A 620 19.58 -11.03 -10.30
C ALA A 620 19.08 -12.19 -9.42
N ALA A 621 18.78 -13.34 -10.01
CA ALA A 621 18.36 -14.55 -9.30
C ALA A 621 19.46 -15.20 -8.43
N ALA A 622 20.66 -14.60 -8.31
CA ALA A 622 21.64 -14.98 -7.29
C ALA A 622 21.14 -14.60 -5.88
N ASN A 623 20.56 -13.40 -5.72
CA ASN A 623 19.77 -13.03 -4.56
C ASN A 623 18.44 -13.81 -4.53
N ASN A 624 17.73 -13.75 -3.40
CA ASN A 624 16.38 -14.29 -3.27
C ASN A 624 15.36 -13.23 -3.69
N TRP A 625 14.22 -13.70 -4.17
CA TRP A 625 13.10 -12.90 -4.68
C TRP A 625 11.81 -13.65 -4.35
N MET A 626 10.66 -13.03 -4.57
CA MET A 626 9.37 -13.72 -4.65
C MET A 626 8.42 -12.91 -5.52
N GLU A 627 7.48 -13.58 -6.17
CA GLU A 627 6.37 -12.90 -6.84
C GLU A 627 5.10 -13.05 -6.01
N LEU A 628 4.28 -12.01 -6.00
CA LEU A 628 2.95 -12.01 -5.40
C LEU A 628 1.89 -11.80 -6.49
N ASP A 629 1.01 -12.78 -6.62
CA ASP A 629 -0.18 -12.76 -7.45
C ASP A 629 -1.41 -12.69 -6.53
N PHE A 630 -2.35 -11.78 -6.79
CA PHE A 630 -3.49 -11.54 -5.92
C PHE A 630 -4.78 -12.09 -6.53
N LYS A 631 -5.64 -12.68 -5.68
CA LYS A 631 -6.96 -13.18 -6.07
C LYS A 631 -8.01 -12.65 -5.09
N ALA A 632 -8.57 -11.49 -5.43
CA ALA A 632 -9.59 -10.82 -4.64
C ALA A 632 -10.93 -11.58 -4.65
N LEU A 633 -11.64 -11.57 -3.53
CA LEU A 633 -12.93 -12.21 -3.31
C LEU A 633 -14.07 -11.19 -3.35
N ASN A 634 -14.01 -10.17 -2.51
CA ASN A 634 -14.99 -9.08 -2.42
C ASN A 634 -14.47 -7.80 -3.07
N ASP A 635 -13.16 -7.60 -3.04
CA ASP A 635 -12.46 -6.52 -3.72
C ASP A 635 -12.43 -6.72 -5.25
N ASN A 636 -12.07 -5.65 -5.96
CA ASN A 636 -11.91 -5.67 -7.41
C ASN A 636 -10.91 -6.76 -7.82
N LYS A 637 -11.24 -7.54 -8.86
CA LYS A 637 -10.52 -8.79 -9.21
C LYS A 637 -9.08 -8.56 -9.68
N SER A 638 -8.74 -7.33 -10.05
CA SER A 638 -7.36 -6.92 -10.38
C SER A 638 -6.52 -6.53 -9.17
N ALA A 639 -7.11 -6.52 -7.96
CA ALA A 639 -6.50 -6.10 -6.70
C ALA A 639 -5.92 -4.66 -6.72
N ILE A 640 -6.33 -3.81 -7.66
CA ILE A 640 -5.85 -2.43 -7.81
C ILE A 640 -6.23 -1.64 -6.56
N GLY A 641 -5.26 -0.92 -5.98
CA GLY A 641 -5.38 -0.21 -4.71
C GLY A 641 -4.94 -1.00 -3.46
N THR A 642 -4.65 -2.31 -3.61
CA THR A 642 -4.11 -3.14 -2.52
C THR A 642 -2.73 -2.63 -2.10
N LYS A 643 -2.56 -2.38 -0.79
CA LYS A 643 -1.29 -2.01 -0.18
C LYS A 643 -0.62 -3.24 0.39
N VAL A 644 0.67 -3.42 0.15
CA VAL A 644 1.41 -4.63 0.53
C VAL A 644 2.72 -4.25 1.23
N GLU A 645 2.90 -4.72 2.45
CA GLU A 645 4.14 -4.57 3.22
C GLU A 645 4.83 -5.93 3.35
N VAL A 646 6.10 -6.02 2.94
CA VAL A 646 6.90 -7.25 3.02
C VAL A 646 8.02 -7.09 4.03
N PHE A 647 8.03 -7.96 5.03
CA PHE A 647 9.03 -8.02 6.10
C PHE A 647 9.90 -9.25 5.93
N ALA A 648 11.22 -9.08 5.80
CA ALA A 648 12.19 -10.17 5.67
C ALA A 648 13.45 -9.86 6.49
N GLY A 649 13.52 -10.36 7.72
CA GLY A 649 14.58 -10.02 8.67
C GLY A 649 14.62 -8.51 8.92
N PRO A 650 15.72 -7.81 8.58
CA PRO A 650 15.83 -6.35 8.73
C PRO A 650 15.25 -5.57 7.54
N LEU A 651 14.87 -6.23 6.44
CA LEU A 651 14.34 -5.61 5.23
C LEU A 651 12.83 -5.39 5.35
N VAL A 652 12.39 -4.16 5.07
CA VAL A 652 10.98 -3.78 4.92
C VAL A 652 10.78 -3.14 3.55
N GLN A 653 9.65 -3.43 2.90
CA GLN A 653 9.25 -2.87 1.61
C GLN A 653 7.75 -2.57 1.64
N LYS A 654 7.34 -1.37 1.21
CA LYS A 654 5.94 -1.04 0.90
C LYS A 654 5.74 -1.03 -0.61
N TRP A 655 4.61 -1.58 -1.05
CA TRP A 655 4.16 -1.63 -2.43
C TRP A 655 2.67 -1.27 -2.50
N GLU A 656 2.23 -0.77 -3.65
CA GLU A 656 0.82 -0.56 -3.96
C GLU A 656 0.55 -1.13 -5.37
N VAL A 657 -0.55 -1.89 -5.52
CA VAL A 657 -0.97 -2.42 -6.82
C VAL A 657 -1.63 -1.29 -7.61
N ALA A 658 -0.87 -0.62 -8.46
CA ALA A 658 -1.36 0.43 -9.33
C ALA A 658 -2.03 -0.15 -10.60
N GLY A 659 -2.93 0.63 -11.22
CA GLY A 659 -3.43 0.35 -12.56
C GLY A 659 -2.36 0.67 -13.62
N ALA A 660 -2.33 1.91 -14.10
CA ALA A 660 -1.27 2.40 -14.98
C ALA A 660 -0.09 3.02 -14.22
N SER A 661 1.10 3.02 -14.84
CA SER A 661 2.28 3.68 -14.30
C SER A 661 3.30 4.05 -15.39
N GLY A 662 4.05 5.14 -15.19
CA GLY A 662 5.05 5.64 -16.11
C GLY A 662 4.45 6.52 -17.22
N TYR A 663 4.72 6.17 -18.48
CA TYR A 663 4.27 6.90 -19.68
C TYR A 663 3.64 5.92 -20.67
N LEU A 664 2.32 6.00 -20.89
CA LEU A 664 1.54 5.11 -21.77
C LEU A 664 1.73 3.61 -21.45
N GLY A 665 2.12 3.28 -20.22
CA GLY A 665 2.57 1.95 -19.83
C GLY A 665 1.76 1.37 -18.67
N GLN A 666 1.71 0.04 -18.62
CA GLN A 666 1.31 -0.73 -17.45
C GLN A 666 2.26 -1.95 -17.35
N SER A 667 3.03 -2.00 -16.26
CA SER A 667 3.85 -3.16 -15.90
C SER A 667 2.98 -4.30 -15.38
N ALA A 668 3.58 -5.46 -15.07
CA ALA A 668 2.84 -6.59 -14.53
C ALA A 668 2.03 -6.22 -13.27
N PRO A 669 0.79 -6.71 -13.10
CA PRO A 669 0.02 -6.53 -11.87
C PRO A 669 0.57 -7.38 -10.70
N MET A 670 1.39 -8.39 -11.00
CA MET A 670 2.12 -9.18 -10.02
C MET A 670 3.29 -8.37 -9.45
N LEU A 671 3.44 -8.35 -8.13
CA LEU A 671 4.56 -7.67 -7.47
C LEU A 671 5.79 -8.57 -7.44
N HIS A 672 6.88 -8.14 -8.08
CA HIS A 672 8.18 -8.79 -8.04
C HIS A 672 9.04 -8.20 -6.91
N VAL A 673 9.25 -8.96 -5.84
CA VAL A 673 9.82 -8.49 -4.58
C VAL A 673 11.20 -9.12 -4.35
N GLY A 674 12.25 -8.31 -4.29
CA GLY A 674 13.58 -8.76 -3.87
C GLY A 674 13.63 -9.02 -2.36
N LEU A 675 14.38 -10.05 -1.96
CA LEU A 675 14.57 -10.45 -0.56
C LEU A 675 16.05 -10.44 -0.15
N GLY A 676 16.96 -10.05 -1.05
CA GLY A 676 18.41 -10.06 -0.82
C GLY A 676 18.91 -11.44 -0.41
N ASN A 677 19.52 -11.53 0.77
CA ASN A 677 20.00 -12.78 1.34
C ASN A 677 18.93 -13.60 2.09
N GLN A 678 17.73 -13.05 2.31
CA GLN A 678 16.67 -13.69 3.10
C GLN A 678 15.94 -14.77 2.31
N LYS A 679 15.72 -15.93 2.95
CA LYS A 679 15.17 -17.13 2.28
C LYS A 679 13.64 -17.16 2.22
N GLU A 680 12.98 -16.29 2.95
CA GLU A 680 11.54 -16.18 3.09
C GLU A 680 11.19 -14.74 3.50
N ALA A 681 10.01 -14.28 3.12
CA ALA A 681 9.35 -13.18 3.82
C ALA A 681 8.77 -13.72 5.13
N ASP A 682 9.13 -13.09 6.24
CA ASP A 682 8.61 -13.41 7.58
C ASP A 682 7.12 -13.14 7.65
N VAL A 683 6.72 -12.01 7.08
CA VAL A 683 5.34 -11.55 6.93
C VAL A 683 5.18 -10.87 5.58
N VAL A 684 4.08 -11.17 4.88
CA VAL A 684 3.51 -10.33 3.83
C VAL A 684 2.16 -9.85 4.34
N ARG A 685 2.08 -8.55 4.62
CA ARG A 685 0.90 -7.87 5.13
C ARG A 685 0.20 -7.18 3.98
N LEU A 686 -1.12 -7.32 3.92
CA LEU A 686 -1.99 -6.75 2.90
C LEU A 686 -3.06 -5.88 3.57
N LEU A 687 -3.39 -4.78 2.93
CA LEU A 687 -4.63 -4.04 3.13
C LEU A 687 -5.33 -3.94 1.78
N TRP A 688 -6.39 -4.72 1.61
CA TRP A 688 -7.22 -4.74 0.41
C TRP A 688 -8.03 -3.42 0.29
N PRO A 689 -8.42 -2.99 -0.94
CA PRO A 689 -9.14 -1.73 -1.19
C PRO A 689 -10.34 -1.44 -0.28
N THR A 690 -11.21 -2.42 -0.03
CA THR A 690 -12.38 -2.35 0.86
C THR A 690 -12.01 -2.20 2.35
N GLY A 691 -10.72 -2.26 2.68
CA GLY A 691 -10.18 -2.09 4.02
C GLY A 691 -9.96 -3.38 4.81
N VAL A 692 -10.06 -4.55 4.18
CA VAL A 692 -9.75 -5.84 4.83
C VAL A 692 -8.23 -5.95 5.09
N PRO A 693 -7.78 -6.10 6.35
CA PRO A 693 -6.39 -6.43 6.64
C PRO A 693 -6.17 -7.95 6.57
N GLN A 694 -5.00 -8.37 6.10
CA GLN A 694 -4.58 -9.77 6.03
C GLN A 694 -3.06 -9.87 6.22
N ASP A 695 -2.59 -10.88 6.97
CA ASP A 695 -1.16 -11.14 7.17
C ASP A 695 -0.86 -12.60 6.80
N GLU A 696 -0.05 -12.83 5.76
CA GLU A 696 0.54 -14.12 5.43
C GLU A 696 1.91 -14.26 6.11
N VAL A 697 2.27 -15.45 6.61
CA VAL A 697 3.49 -15.66 7.39
C VAL A 697 4.40 -16.73 6.79
N LYS A 698 5.71 -16.45 6.76
CA LYS A 698 6.79 -17.36 6.29
C LYS A 698 6.61 -17.82 4.84
N LEU A 699 6.39 -16.88 3.93
CA LEU A 699 6.33 -17.16 2.49
C LEU A 699 7.76 -17.36 1.94
N ALA A 700 8.06 -18.57 1.49
CA ALA A 700 9.37 -18.94 0.97
C ALA A 700 9.78 -18.12 -0.27
N GLY A 701 11.04 -17.71 -0.34
CA GLY A 701 11.62 -17.08 -1.52
C GLY A 701 11.86 -18.05 -2.68
N LYS A 702 12.24 -17.47 -3.83
CA LYS A 702 12.41 -18.09 -5.15
C LYS A 702 11.15 -18.82 -5.63
N LYS A 703 10.00 -18.16 -5.45
CA LYS A 703 8.68 -18.71 -5.69
C LYS A 703 7.64 -17.60 -5.92
N THR A 704 6.75 -17.83 -6.88
CA THR A 704 5.48 -17.14 -7.07
C THR A 704 4.45 -17.65 -6.06
N HIS A 705 3.76 -16.75 -5.35
CA HIS A 705 2.67 -17.08 -4.44
C HIS A 705 1.39 -16.39 -4.86
N THR A 706 0.35 -17.19 -5.11
CA THR A 706 -1.02 -16.69 -5.23
C THR A 706 -1.61 -16.49 -3.84
N VAL A 707 -1.89 -15.23 -3.49
CA VAL A 707 -2.54 -14.83 -2.23
C VAL A 707 -4.00 -14.51 -2.50
N ALA A 708 -4.89 -15.32 -1.93
CA ALA A 708 -6.33 -15.09 -1.99
C ALA A 708 -6.77 -14.15 -0.86
N GLU A 709 -7.71 -13.24 -1.14
CA GLU A 709 -8.37 -12.44 -0.12
C GLU A 709 -9.10 -13.36 0.89
N LEU A 710 -8.85 -13.14 2.18
CA LEU A 710 -9.62 -13.82 3.22
C LEU A 710 -11.07 -13.35 3.20
N ASP A 711 -12.01 -14.30 3.22
CA ASP A 711 -13.44 -14.01 3.44
C ASP A 711 -13.67 -13.46 4.87
N ARG A 712 -13.47 -12.15 5.00
CA ARG A 712 -13.51 -11.38 6.25
C ARG A 712 -14.70 -10.41 6.28
N ARG A 713 -15.77 -10.67 5.51
CA ARG A 713 -17.04 -9.94 5.71
C ARG A 713 -17.49 -10.12 7.16
N GLY A 714 -17.33 -9.07 7.96
CA GLY A 714 -17.98 -8.98 9.26
C GLY A 714 -19.48 -9.17 9.04
N SER A 715 -20.10 -10.09 9.79
CA SER A 715 -21.53 -10.35 9.64
C SER A 715 -22.30 -9.06 9.85
N SER A 716 -22.93 -8.55 8.79
CA SER A 716 -24.01 -7.59 8.97
C SER A 716 -25.08 -8.28 9.80
N CYS A 717 -25.41 -7.70 10.95
CA CYS A 717 -26.63 -8.04 11.69
C CYS A 717 -27.81 -8.13 10.69
N PRO A 718 -28.55 -9.24 10.64
CA PRO A 718 -29.76 -9.31 9.83
C PRO A 718 -30.72 -8.19 10.24
N ILE A 719 -31.37 -7.56 9.27
CA ILE A 719 -32.29 -6.44 9.56
C ILE A 719 -33.72 -6.92 9.34
N LEU A 720 -34.57 -6.73 10.35
CA LEU A 720 -35.99 -7.05 10.26
C LEU A 720 -36.78 -5.85 9.70
N PHE A 721 -37.31 -6.02 8.49
CA PHE A 721 -38.38 -5.18 7.95
C PHE A 721 -39.70 -5.94 8.01
N THR A 722 -40.81 -5.22 8.22
CA THR A 722 -42.17 -5.78 8.10
C THR A 722 -43.10 -4.85 7.33
N TRP A 723 -44.13 -5.42 6.71
CA TRP A 723 -45.09 -4.73 5.87
C TRP A 723 -46.21 -4.11 6.71
N ASN A 724 -46.31 -2.77 6.71
CA ASN A 724 -47.33 -2.05 7.48
C ASN A 724 -48.68 -1.86 6.75
N GLY A 725 -48.87 -2.52 5.60
CA GLY A 725 -50.04 -2.34 4.72
C GLY A 725 -49.80 -1.38 3.55
N LYS A 726 -48.71 -0.60 3.56
CA LYS A 726 -48.37 0.38 2.52
C LYS A 726 -46.92 0.27 2.05
N GLU A 727 -45.99 0.10 2.99
CA GLU A 727 -44.56 -0.02 2.73
C GLU A 727 -43.89 -0.99 3.72
N TYR A 728 -42.66 -1.40 3.42
CA TYR A 728 -41.82 -2.10 4.38
C TYR A 728 -41.21 -1.08 5.34
N GLU A 729 -41.50 -1.20 6.63
CA GLU A 729 -40.87 -0.40 7.68
C GLU A 729 -39.79 -1.20 8.42
N PHE A 730 -38.68 -0.54 8.74
CA PHE A 730 -37.62 -1.08 9.60
C PHE A 730 -38.15 -1.26 11.02
N ILE A 731 -37.93 -2.43 11.62
CA ILE A 731 -38.35 -2.74 13.00
C ILE A 731 -37.17 -2.70 13.95
N ALA A 732 -36.15 -3.49 13.66
CA ALA A 732 -34.95 -3.61 14.47
C ALA A 732 -33.84 -4.27 13.65
N ASP A 733 -32.60 -3.98 14.01
CA ASP A 733 -31.49 -4.88 13.76
C ASP A 733 -31.70 -6.11 14.65
N MET A 734 -31.64 -7.31 14.06
CA MET A 734 -31.44 -8.52 14.85
C MET A 734 -30.01 -8.47 15.38
N ILE A 735 -29.75 -8.76 16.65
CA ILE A 735 -28.37 -9.05 17.06
C ILE A 735 -27.97 -10.28 16.28
N GLY A 736 -27.12 -10.08 15.27
CA GLY A 736 -26.65 -11.18 14.46
C GLY A 736 -26.06 -12.24 15.38
N PRO A 737 -26.40 -13.53 15.21
CA PRO A 737 -25.56 -14.56 15.79
C PRO A 737 -24.12 -14.25 15.41
N GLY A 738 -23.24 -14.06 16.40
CA GLY A 738 -21.82 -13.80 16.19
C GLY A 738 -21.33 -14.78 15.13
N VAL A 739 -20.82 -14.23 14.00
CA VAL A 739 -20.90 -14.81 12.63
C VAL A 739 -21.15 -16.31 12.66
N VAL A 740 -22.31 -16.83 12.22
CA VAL A 740 -22.59 -18.29 12.37
C VAL A 740 -21.46 -19.13 11.75
N GLY A 741 -20.68 -19.80 12.59
CA GLY A 741 -19.50 -20.53 12.13
C GLY A 741 -18.24 -19.68 11.92
N HIS A 742 -18.14 -18.51 12.57
CA HIS A 742 -16.99 -17.60 12.57
C HIS A 742 -15.72 -18.41 12.83
N TRP A 743 -14.68 -18.20 12.03
CA TRP A 743 -13.43 -18.91 12.26
C TRP A 743 -12.63 -18.20 13.37
N ILE A 744 -12.76 -18.69 14.60
CA ILE A 744 -12.02 -18.16 15.76
C ILE A 744 -10.54 -18.58 15.65
N ALA A 745 -10.28 -19.82 15.21
CA ALA A 745 -8.94 -20.36 15.02
C ALA A 745 -8.99 -21.52 13.99
N PRO A 746 -7.83 -22.00 13.49
CA PRO A 746 -7.79 -23.13 12.56
C PRO A 746 -8.47 -24.41 13.09
N GLY A 747 -9.67 -24.69 12.57
CA GLY A 747 -10.50 -25.82 12.96
C GLY A 747 -11.53 -25.52 14.06
N GLU A 748 -11.59 -24.29 14.56
CA GLU A 748 -12.49 -23.85 15.63
C GLU A 748 -13.48 -22.81 15.10
N ARG A 749 -14.75 -22.94 15.52
CA ARG A 749 -15.83 -22.06 15.07
C ARG A 749 -16.63 -21.52 16.24
N ASP A 750 -17.07 -20.27 16.12
CA ASP A 750 -18.01 -19.67 17.08
C ASP A 750 -19.35 -20.42 17.06
N VAL A 751 -19.96 -20.53 18.24
CA VAL A 751 -21.21 -21.24 18.51
C VAL A 751 -22.23 -20.23 19.04
N PRO A 752 -23.01 -19.60 18.16
CA PRO A 752 -23.90 -18.53 18.56
C PRO A 752 -25.10 -19.04 19.37
N ASP A 753 -25.67 -18.16 20.19
CA ASP A 753 -27.02 -18.37 20.72
C ASP A 753 -28.03 -18.30 19.55
N PRO A 754 -28.77 -19.37 19.26
CA PRO A 754 -29.64 -19.42 18.09
C PRO A 754 -30.99 -18.69 18.28
N THR A 755 -31.23 -18.05 19.43
CA THR A 755 -32.58 -17.54 19.78
C THR A 755 -32.59 -16.08 20.21
N GLU A 756 -33.12 -15.20 19.37
CA GLU A 756 -33.43 -13.81 19.72
C GLU A 756 -34.94 -13.54 19.68
N TYR A 757 -35.44 -12.67 20.58
CA TYR A 757 -36.84 -12.26 20.64
C TYR A 757 -37.02 -10.77 20.35
N LEU A 758 -37.52 -10.45 19.16
CA LEU A 758 -37.79 -9.07 18.74
C LEU A 758 -39.27 -8.72 18.85
N LYS A 759 -39.55 -7.49 19.30
CA LYS A 759 -40.92 -6.99 19.49
C LYS A 759 -41.39 -6.21 18.26
N VAL A 760 -42.13 -6.86 17.38
CA VAL A 760 -42.82 -6.21 16.26
C VAL A 760 -44.12 -5.54 16.76
N PRO A 761 -44.34 -4.23 16.54
CA PRO A 761 -45.63 -3.60 16.83
C PRO A 761 -46.72 -4.10 15.88
N GLY A 762 -47.92 -4.42 16.37
CA GLY A 762 -48.99 -4.98 15.52
C GLY A 762 -49.46 -4.08 14.36
N LYS A 763 -49.26 -2.76 14.45
CA LYS A 763 -49.51 -1.82 13.35
C LYS A 763 -48.51 -1.94 12.18
N SER A 764 -47.34 -2.53 12.45
CA SER A 764 -46.20 -2.63 11.55
C SER A 764 -46.18 -3.94 10.77
N LEU A 765 -47.01 -4.90 11.18
CA LEU A 765 -47.08 -6.26 10.66
C LEU A 765 -48.51 -6.52 10.16
N GLN A 766 -48.70 -6.42 8.86
CA GLN A 766 -49.98 -6.58 8.17
C GLN A 766 -49.89 -7.71 7.13
N GLU A 767 -51.04 -8.18 6.69
CA GLU A 767 -51.10 -9.25 5.69
C GLU A 767 -50.77 -8.74 4.28
N ARG A 768 -49.98 -9.51 3.55
CA ARG A 768 -49.69 -9.37 2.12
C ARG A 768 -49.68 -10.76 1.49
N ASP A 769 -50.40 -10.92 0.38
CA ASP A 769 -50.45 -12.17 -0.38
C ASP A 769 -50.74 -13.45 0.46
N GLY A 770 -51.63 -13.32 1.46
CA GLY A 770 -52.07 -14.43 2.32
C GLY A 770 -51.18 -14.71 3.54
N LYS A 771 -50.20 -13.84 3.83
CA LYS A 771 -49.21 -14.02 4.91
C LYS A 771 -48.94 -12.71 5.66
N LEU A 772 -48.60 -12.78 6.94
CA LEU A 772 -47.96 -11.65 7.62
C LEU A 772 -46.57 -11.46 6.99
N SER A 773 -46.24 -10.22 6.62
CA SER A 773 -45.09 -9.85 5.79
C SER A 773 -44.29 -8.69 6.39
#